data_AF-A0A8X7NIV2-F1
#
_entry.id   AF-A0A8X7NIV2-F1
#
_cell.length_a   1.000
_cell.length_b   1.000
_cell.length_c   1.000
_cell.angle_alpha   90.00
_cell.angle_beta   90.00
_cell.angle_gamma   90.00
#
_symmetry.space_group_name_H-M   'P 1'
#
loop_
_entity.id
_entity.type
_entity.pdbx_description
1 polymer ?
#
loop_
_entity_poly.entity_id
_entity_poly.type
_entity_poly.pdbx_seq_one_letter_code
_entity_poly.pdbx_strand_id
1 'polypeptide(L)'
;MGDHEYIELQQLHETETRNTSESKWSLTKSQLLLILLRLGVISDEVYQSGNYAIHSLPKGVEYIIGVIDHMHVSEAVEILRNALVEHKNDVNFLQEDYHLLERLVHSIPSDDREDKANVAIEDDASTRKFHKNKTYLHIIDWSLQSRLEASLIHYHSPYPEIRAISDPVDDKEIFVDTFRCYFIGFFWTFIGSIINSFFVHRMPNISLSSHTIQILLLPCGKLWEKFVPNKRISFGTVSFDLNPGVWTYKEMMLSSIIYSCSAGVPYSIYNIFVMKLDRFYGLKWVTLTFQVLLTISTQFLGFGFAMIMKKVCVYPSRALWPTILPTIALNRALMNEDANNSVYGWKISRYMFFIVVGSFSFIYNWIPSYLFKALSNFNWPTWLDSSSIHLVNITGTSAGLGLNIWPTFDWNILDAGGCLTIPFYTYVNRYIGSLIGFVVILIVYYTNNYFTAYFPINSNKLYNNKAQIYDVHSILNEKNQFSNEKYQEVGPPYFSAANLVLYGANFCLYPFAILYQLVTEWDSMKASFVSVWVSISDAFRSKHSESSYGRYADDPHCKMMSQYEDVPDWWFIAILVVSTSFAIAAVVFYPTETPVWGIFFTILINFIFLIPLTSIASTTGFSFGLNVLVELIVGYAIPNSGIALITLKAFGYNIDSQASNYITDQKLAHYAKIPPKAIFKGQLISTLINIVVSLTVANWQLGNISDICDRHQKDKLSCPGANTYFYSSVQYGEIGPQKVFSGLYPVLKWCFLLGVLLVFPCVWFKNNGPIRLARYFQPSVLIGGFLDFAPYNLSYFTGGLYISYIFMYRIKRDYLLWWEKYNYILTSALSAGVAFSSLLIFFTVQYNSHEISWWGNTISEQGIEGGKLPAVWKDASAAPGGYVGLRKGHFP
;
A
#
# COMPACT_ATOMS: atom_id res chain seq x y z
N MET A 1 10.45 15.13 61.49
CA MET A 1 9.95 16.51 61.68
C MET A 1 10.76 17.40 60.75
N GLY A 2 10.23 17.96 59.68
CA GLY A 2 8.89 17.93 59.11
C GLY A 2 8.97 18.05 57.59
N ASP A 3 7.86 17.68 56.97
CA ASP A 3 7.64 17.52 55.54
C ASP A 3 7.71 18.83 54.75
N HIS A 4 8.27 18.77 53.54
CA HIS A 4 7.98 19.70 52.46
C HIS A 4 7.42 18.90 51.28
N GLU A 5 6.11 19.01 51.12
CA GLU A 5 5.30 18.40 50.07
C GLU A 5 5.55 19.03 48.70
N TYR A 6 5.44 18.16 47.69
CA TYR A 6 5.46 18.43 46.27
C TYR A 6 4.21 19.21 45.84
N ILE A 7 4.40 20.31 45.09
CA ILE A 7 3.33 21.04 44.41
C ILE A 7 3.06 20.33 43.07
N GLU A 8 1.93 19.63 42.99
CA GLU A 8 1.31 19.24 41.72
C GLU A 8 0.81 20.52 41.00
N LEU A 9 1.33 20.79 39.80
CA LEU A 9 0.76 21.76 38.88
C LEU A 9 -0.51 21.18 38.25
N GLN A 10 -1.60 21.25 39.01
CA GLN A 10 -2.95 21.22 38.45
C GLN A 10 -3.09 22.38 37.46
N GLN A 11 -3.56 22.02 36.26
CA GLN A 11 -4.05 22.93 35.24
C GLN A 11 -4.98 23.97 35.88
N LEU A 12 -4.55 25.22 35.89
CA LEU A 12 -5.39 26.37 36.21
C LEU A 12 -6.49 26.47 35.14
N HIS A 13 -7.63 25.84 35.43
CA HIS A 13 -8.94 26.25 34.93
C HIS A 13 -9.26 27.57 35.62
N GLU A 14 -8.86 28.69 35.02
CA GLU A 14 -9.46 29.98 35.37
C GLU A 14 -10.92 29.94 34.94
N THR A 15 -11.76 29.71 35.94
CA THR A 15 -13.21 29.78 35.86
C THR A 15 -13.59 31.24 35.98
N GLU A 16 -13.37 32.04 34.93
CA GLU A 16 -14.06 33.33 34.83
C GLU A 16 -15.53 33.04 34.48
N THR A 17 -16.38 33.11 35.50
CA THR A 17 -17.83 33.19 35.39
C THR A 17 -18.22 34.49 34.68
N ARG A 18 -18.09 34.52 33.35
CA ARG A 18 -18.81 35.48 32.51
C ARG A 18 -20.26 35.03 32.36
N ASN A 19 -21.12 35.59 33.21
CA ASN A 19 -22.54 35.72 32.91
C ASN A 19 -22.71 36.69 31.72
N THR A 20 -22.57 36.17 30.50
CA THR A 20 -23.03 36.81 29.27
C THR A 20 -23.62 35.72 28.38
N SER A 21 -24.94 35.60 28.38
CA SER A 21 -25.71 34.83 27.40
C SER A 21 -25.74 35.57 26.06
N GLU A 22 -24.57 35.87 25.49
CA GLU A 22 -24.43 36.19 24.07
C GLU A 22 -24.03 34.89 23.37
N SER A 23 -24.81 34.46 22.39
CA SER A 23 -24.47 33.27 21.62
C SER A 23 -23.14 33.51 20.90
N LYS A 24 -22.15 32.62 21.11
CA LYS A 24 -20.82 32.66 20.47
C LYS A 24 -20.87 32.77 18.94
N TRP A 25 -22.01 32.43 18.33
CA TRP A 25 -22.29 32.48 16.90
C TRP A 25 -23.67 33.09 16.64
N SER A 26 -23.89 33.61 15.43
CA SER A 26 -25.19 34.19 15.02
C SER A 26 -26.28 33.15 14.67
N LEU A 27 -25.92 31.86 14.75
CA LEU A 27 -26.74 30.71 14.35
C LEU A 27 -27.78 30.30 15.40
N THR A 28 -28.95 29.88 14.93
CA THR A 28 -30.00 29.31 15.79
C THR A 28 -29.64 27.90 16.30
N LYS A 29 -30.26 27.46 17.39
CA LYS A 29 -30.02 26.12 17.96
C LYS A 29 -30.32 24.99 16.96
N SER A 30 -31.35 25.11 16.13
CA SER A 30 -31.69 24.14 15.08
C SER A 30 -30.63 24.08 13.97
N GLN A 31 -30.11 25.24 13.55
CA GLN A 31 -29.03 25.32 12.57
C GLN A 31 -27.73 24.70 13.13
N LEU A 32 -27.40 24.97 14.39
CA LEU A 32 -26.27 24.33 15.07
C LEU A 32 -26.42 22.81 15.14
N LEU A 33 -27.60 22.30 15.48
CA LEU A 33 -27.85 20.84 15.47
C LEU A 33 -27.70 20.23 14.07
N LEU A 34 -28.11 20.93 13.01
CA LEU A 34 -27.93 20.47 11.64
C LEU A 34 -26.44 20.40 11.23
N ILE A 35 -25.65 21.40 11.63
CA ILE A 35 -24.19 21.40 11.42
C ILE A 35 -23.54 20.23 12.19
N LEU A 36 -23.88 20.07 13.47
CA LEU A 36 -23.35 18.99 14.31
C LEU A 36 -23.73 17.60 13.77
N LEU A 37 -24.90 17.48 13.16
CA LEU A 37 -25.33 16.25 12.51
C LEU A 37 -24.45 15.91 11.30
N ARG A 38 -24.21 16.89 10.40
CA ARG A 38 -23.35 16.69 9.22
C ARG A 38 -21.88 16.47 9.58
N LEU A 39 -21.41 17.10 10.65
CA LEU A 39 -20.07 16.89 11.20
C LEU A 39 -19.92 15.58 11.98
N GLY A 40 -21.00 14.82 12.15
CA GLY A 40 -20.94 13.51 12.81
C GLY A 40 -20.76 13.58 14.33
N VAL A 41 -20.99 14.75 14.94
CA VAL A 41 -20.91 14.93 16.40
C VAL A 41 -22.15 14.33 17.08
N ILE A 42 -23.31 14.42 16.41
CA ILE A 42 -24.58 13.85 16.89
C ILE A 42 -25.16 12.89 15.86
N SER A 43 -25.97 11.93 16.32
CA SER A 43 -26.74 11.03 15.45
C SER A 43 -28.08 11.65 15.04
N ASP A 44 -28.69 11.12 13.97
CA ASP A 44 -30.03 11.49 13.52
C ASP A 44 -31.09 11.35 14.63
N GLU A 45 -30.96 10.33 15.51
CA GLU A 45 -31.83 10.13 16.67
C GLU A 45 -31.73 11.31 17.66
N VAL A 46 -30.50 11.78 17.92
CA VAL A 46 -30.26 12.92 18.81
C VAL A 46 -30.76 14.21 18.17
N TYR A 47 -30.54 14.40 16.87
CA TYR A 47 -31.05 15.53 16.10
C TYR A 47 -32.59 15.62 16.19
N GLN A 48 -33.30 14.51 15.98
CA GLN A 48 -34.76 14.46 16.08
C GLN A 48 -35.27 14.69 17.51
N SER A 49 -34.52 14.24 18.52
CA SER A 49 -34.88 14.45 19.92
C SER A 49 -34.72 15.91 20.39
N GLY A 50 -33.88 16.71 19.71
CA GLY A 50 -33.53 18.08 20.12
C GLY A 50 -32.74 18.20 21.44
N ASN A 51 -32.49 17.07 22.12
CA ASN A 51 -31.87 16.98 23.44
C ASN A 51 -30.37 16.77 23.33
N TYR A 52 -29.66 17.80 22.87
CA TYR A 52 -28.21 17.86 22.96
C TYR A 52 -27.79 19.14 23.69
N ALA A 53 -27.06 18.96 24.79
CA ALA A 53 -26.48 20.07 25.53
C ALA A 53 -25.17 20.47 24.85
N ILE A 54 -25.11 21.69 24.31
CA ILE A 54 -23.92 22.21 23.64
C ILE A 54 -22.92 22.64 24.72
N HIS A 55 -22.23 21.67 25.32
CA HIS A 55 -21.15 21.91 26.27
C HIS A 55 -19.85 21.41 25.66
N SER A 56 -18.86 22.31 25.56
CA SER A 56 -17.50 22.07 25.05
C SER A 56 -17.44 21.26 23.74
N LEU A 57 -17.57 21.95 22.60
CA LEU A 57 -17.37 21.33 21.29
C LEU A 57 -15.86 21.14 21.00
N PRO A 58 -15.47 20.11 20.22
CA PRO A 58 -14.08 19.98 19.76
C PRO A 58 -13.61 21.22 18.99
N LYS A 59 -12.35 21.64 19.15
CA LYS A 59 -11.80 22.85 18.50
C LYS A 59 -12.04 22.90 16.98
N GLY A 60 -11.89 21.76 16.29
CA GLY A 60 -12.15 21.69 14.85
C GLY A 60 -13.61 21.93 14.47
N VAL A 61 -14.55 21.47 15.30
CA VAL A 61 -15.99 21.71 15.12
C VAL A 61 -16.31 23.19 15.34
N GLU A 62 -15.74 23.79 16.39
CA GLU A 62 -15.91 25.23 16.66
C GLU A 62 -15.37 26.10 15.52
N TYR A 63 -14.21 25.72 14.96
CA TYR A 63 -13.62 26.41 13.81
C TYR A 63 -14.54 26.34 12.59
N ILE A 64 -15.03 25.15 12.22
CA ILE A 64 -15.94 25.00 11.08
C ILE A 64 -17.25 25.77 11.29
N ILE A 65 -17.82 25.75 12.51
CA ILE A 65 -19.01 26.56 12.82
C ILE A 65 -18.71 28.05 12.64
N GLY A 66 -17.55 28.51 13.12
CA GLY A 66 -17.11 29.90 12.95
C GLY A 66 -16.98 30.29 11.47
N VAL A 67 -16.39 29.43 10.65
CA VAL A 67 -16.27 29.66 9.20
C VAL A 67 -17.65 29.73 8.53
N ILE A 68 -18.56 28.82 8.86
CA ILE A 68 -19.93 28.81 8.30
C ILE A 68 -20.70 30.09 8.65
N ASP A 69 -20.53 30.59 9.88
CA ASP A 69 -21.19 31.80 10.37
C ASP A 69 -20.75 33.04 9.56
N HIS A 70 -19.47 33.11 9.16
CA HIS A 70 -18.87 34.26 8.47
C HIS A 70 -18.83 34.14 6.93
N MET A 71 -19.03 32.95 6.37
CA MET A 71 -18.95 32.73 4.92
C MET A 71 -20.14 33.37 4.19
N HIS A 72 -19.87 34.13 3.13
CA HIS A 72 -20.92 34.67 2.27
C HIS A 72 -21.53 33.58 1.39
N VAL A 73 -22.83 33.69 1.10
CA VAL A 73 -23.55 32.69 0.30
C VAL A 73 -23.05 32.65 -1.15
N SER A 74 -22.65 33.80 -1.72
CA SER A 74 -22.08 33.88 -3.07
C SER A 74 -20.76 33.11 -3.19
N GLU A 75 -19.86 33.29 -2.23
CA GLU A 75 -18.61 32.54 -2.11
C GLU A 75 -18.87 31.04 -1.97
N ALA A 76 -19.83 30.66 -1.11
CA ALA A 76 -20.22 29.27 -0.94
C ALA A 76 -20.68 28.64 -2.26
N VAL A 77 -21.53 29.32 -3.04
CA VAL A 77 -22.02 28.83 -4.33
C VAL A 77 -20.89 28.66 -5.34
N GLU A 78 -19.90 29.56 -5.36
CA GLU A 78 -18.73 29.44 -6.24
C GLU A 78 -17.89 28.22 -5.90
N ILE A 79 -17.62 28.00 -4.60
CA ILE A 79 -16.92 26.80 -4.11
C ILE A 79 -17.67 25.54 -4.53
N LEU A 80 -19.00 25.50 -4.37
CA LEU A 80 -19.81 24.33 -4.77
C LEU A 80 -19.77 24.08 -6.27
N ARG A 81 -19.82 25.12 -7.11
CA ARG A 81 -19.69 24.99 -8.57
C ARG A 81 -18.33 24.43 -8.96
N ASN A 82 -17.27 24.94 -8.35
CA ASN A 82 -15.91 24.47 -8.60
C ASN A 82 -15.76 23.00 -8.16
N ALA A 83 -16.32 22.63 -7.01
CA ALA A 83 -16.32 21.26 -6.50
C ALA A 83 -17.07 20.28 -7.43
N LEU A 84 -18.21 20.68 -8.01
CA LEU A 84 -18.92 19.85 -8.99
C LEU A 84 -18.10 19.59 -10.25
N VAL A 85 -17.34 20.58 -10.71
CA VAL A 85 -16.43 20.42 -11.86
C VAL A 85 -15.23 19.56 -11.48
N GLU A 86 -14.60 19.84 -10.33
CA GLU A 86 -13.41 19.15 -9.84
C GLU A 86 -13.69 17.70 -9.45
N HIS A 87 -14.88 17.34 -8.95
CA HIS A 87 -15.22 15.96 -8.57
C HIS A 87 -16.10 15.26 -9.60
N LYS A 88 -16.25 15.83 -10.80
CA LYS A 88 -16.93 15.18 -11.90
C LYS A 88 -16.24 13.85 -12.25
N ASN A 89 -17.01 12.77 -12.22
CA ASN A 89 -16.57 11.38 -12.42
C ASN A 89 -15.64 10.80 -11.35
N ASP A 90 -15.45 11.49 -10.22
CA ASP A 90 -14.72 10.94 -9.09
C ASP A 90 -15.54 9.81 -8.42
N VAL A 91 -14.93 8.64 -8.31
CA VAL A 91 -15.56 7.44 -7.75
C VAL A 91 -15.48 7.42 -6.23
N ASN A 92 -14.49 8.10 -5.65
CA ASN A 92 -14.27 8.18 -4.21
C ASN A 92 -15.15 9.26 -3.56
N PHE A 93 -15.63 10.23 -4.34
CA PHE A 93 -16.58 11.23 -3.85
C PHE A 93 -17.97 10.60 -3.70
N LEU A 94 -18.58 10.74 -2.51
CA LEU A 94 -19.87 10.11 -2.22
C LEU A 94 -20.95 10.62 -3.17
N GLN A 95 -21.64 9.69 -3.84
CA GLN A 95 -22.66 10.05 -4.83
C GLN A 95 -23.86 10.79 -4.21
N GLU A 96 -24.23 10.45 -2.98
CA GLU A 96 -25.31 11.12 -2.26
C GLU A 96 -24.97 12.59 -1.97
N ASP A 97 -23.71 12.86 -1.59
CA ASP A 97 -23.21 14.21 -1.37
C ASP A 97 -23.11 14.98 -2.70
N TYR A 98 -22.67 14.34 -3.78
CA TYR A 98 -22.64 14.96 -5.11
C TYR A 98 -24.03 15.40 -5.59
N HIS A 99 -25.04 14.55 -5.41
CA HIS A 99 -26.44 14.89 -5.73
C HIS A 99 -27.01 15.97 -4.81
N LEU A 100 -26.56 16.06 -3.56
CA LEU A 100 -26.88 17.19 -2.69
C LEU A 100 -26.30 18.49 -3.26
N LEU A 101 -25.03 18.49 -3.67
CA LEU A 101 -24.39 19.67 -4.28
C LEU A 101 -25.08 20.11 -5.57
N GLU A 102 -25.44 19.15 -6.45
CA GLU A 102 -26.19 19.46 -7.67
C GLU A 102 -27.54 20.12 -7.33
N ARG A 103 -28.28 19.56 -6.36
CA ARG A 103 -29.56 20.16 -5.92
C ARG A 103 -29.37 21.56 -5.34
N LEU A 104 -28.37 21.79 -4.48
CA LEU A 104 -28.07 23.10 -3.90
C LEU A 104 -27.73 24.14 -4.97
N VAL A 105 -26.94 23.78 -5.99
CA VAL A 105 -26.57 24.68 -7.09
C VAL A 105 -27.72 24.90 -8.07
N HIS A 106 -28.60 23.92 -8.27
CA HIS A 106 -29.79 24.08 -9.11
C HIS A 106 -30.89 24.92 -8.44
N SER A 107 -30.97 24.89 -7.11
CA SER A 107 -31.99 25.60 -6.35
C SER A 107 -31.56 27.01 -5.90
N ILE A 108 -30.65 27.67 -6.63
CA ILE A 108 -30.23 29.05 -6.32
C ILE A 108 -31.46 29.98 -6.43
N PRO A 109 -31.82 30.73 -5.36
CA PRO A 109 -32.93 31.69 -5.40
C PRO A 109 -32.68 32.78 -6.46
N SER A 110 -33.73 33.17 -7.18
CA SER A 110 -33.65 34.16 -8.27
C SER A 110 -33.64 35.62 -7.81
N ASP A 111 -33.81 35.90 -6.51
CA ASP A 111 -33.87 37.25 -5.95
C ASP A 111 -32.61 37.57 -5.12
N ASP A 112 -31.91 38.66 -5.48
CA ASP A 112 -30.73 39.24 -4.80
C ASP A 112 -31.01 39.81 -3.39
N ARG A 113 -32.12 39.43 -2.75
CA ARG A 113 -32.41 39.84 -1.36
C ARG A 113 -31.83 38.82 -0.40
N GLU A 114 -30.61 39.14 0.04
CA GLU A 114 -30.00 38.56 1.23
C GLU A 114 -31.02 38.44 2.38
N ASP A 115 -31.03 37.28 3.01
CA ASP A 115 -31.58 36.99 4.35
C ASP A 115 -32.96 36.37 4.56
N LYS A 116 -33.83 36.14 3.57
CA LYS A 116 -35.06 35.35 3.85
C LYS A 116 -35.52 34.46 2.70
N ALA A 117 -35.02 33.23 2.69
CA ALA A 117 -35.67 32.16 1.96
C ALA A 117 -35.51 30.82 2.70
N ASN A 118 -36.37 30.60 3.71
CA ASN A 118 -36.78 29.25 4.09
C ASN A 118 -37.57 28.66 2.91
N VAL A 119 -36.90 28.36 1.80
CA VAL A 119 -37.51 27.62 0.71
C VAL A 119 -37.58 26.17 1.19
N ALA A 120 -38.72 25.80 1.76
CA ALA A 120 -39.06 24.39 1.92
C ALA A 120 -39.27 23.83 0.51
N ILE A 121 -38.21 23.29 -0.09
CA ILE A 121 -38.31 22.53 -1.33
C ILE A 121 -39.04 21.24 -0.96
N GLU A 122 -40.19 20.98 -1.61
CA GLU A 122 -40.92 19.72 -1.46
C GLU A 122 -40.03 18.56 -1.91
N ASP A 123 -39.29 17.96 -0.97
CA ASP A 123 -38.60 16.70 -1.19
C ASP A 123 -39.65 15.60 -1.42
N ASP A 124 -39.67 15.06 -2.64
CA ASP A 124 -40.57 14.00 -3.08
C ASP A 124 -40.52 12.83 -2.08
N ALA A 125 -41.69 12.29 -1.71
CA ALA A 125 -41.83 11.26 -0.67
C ALA A 125 -41.08 9.95 -1.01
N SER A 126 -40.72 9.78 -2.30
CA SER A 126 -39.86 8.72 -2.83
C SER A 126 -38.42 8.79 -2.28
N THR A 127 -37.87 10.00 -2.10
CA THR A 127 -36.49 10.26 -1.63
C THR A 127 -36.29 9.93 -0.16
N ARG A 128 -37.30 10.18 0.69
CA ARG A 128 -37.25 9.88 2.15
C ARG A 128 -37.11 8.39 2.48
N LYS A 129 -37.50 7.49 1.56
CA LYS A 129 -37.37 6.03 1.74
C LYS A 129 -35.93 5.52 1.56
N PHE A 130 -35.08 6.24 0.83
CA PHE A 130 -33.73 5.77 0.46
C PHE A 130 -32.63 6.20 1.45
N HIS A 131 -32.82 7.28 2.21
CA HIS A 131 -31.80 7.86 3.10
C HIS A 131 -32.13 7.67 4.59
N LYS A 132 -32.23 6.41 5.03
CA LYS A 132 -32.43 6.12 6.46
C LYS A 132 -31.20 6.61 7.26
N ASN A 133 -31.42 7.40 8.31
CA ASN A 133 -30.39 7.99 9.18
C ASN A 133 -29.45 9.04 8.53
N LYS A 134 -29.89 9.76 7.48
CA LYS A 134 -29.14 10.86 6.85
C LYS A 134 -29.99 12.10 6.63
N THR A 135 -30.52 12.68 7.71
CA THR A 135 -31.42 13.85 7.63
C THR A 135 -30.74 15.07 6.97
N TYR A 136 -29.41 15.19 7.08
CA TYR A 136 -28.63 16.27 6.47
C TYR A 136 -28.64 16.30 4.93
N LEU A 137 -29.02 15.21 4.25
CA LEU A 137 -29.11 15.16 2.79
C LEU A 137 -30.38 15.83 2.24
N HIS A 138 -31.35 16.14 3.09
CA HIS A 138 -32.55 16.87 2.72
C HIS A 138 -32.31 18.37 2.80
N ILE A 139 -32.79 19.15 1.82
CA ILE A 139 -32.62 20.60 1.86
C ILE A 139 -33.63 21.18 2.85
N ILE A 140 -33.14 21.55 4.04
CA ILE A 140 -33.94 22.11 5.15
C ILE A 140 -33.74 23.63 5.20
N ASP A 141 -32.50 24.07 5.06
CA ASP A 141 -32.09 25.48 5.06
C ASP A 141 -31.04 25.63 3.97
N TRP A 142 -31.46 26.13 2.81
CA TRP A 142 -30.61 26.21 1.61
C TRP A 142 -29.37 27.09 1.85
N SER A 143 -29.53 28.24 2.53
CA SER A 143 -28.42 29.16 2.79
C SER A 143 -27.40 28.54 3.75
N LEU A 144 -27.87 27.92 4.84
CA LEU A 144 -26.98 27.25 5.77
C LEU A 144 -26.28 26.06 5.14
N GLN A 145 -27.01 25.20 4.43
CA GLN A 145 -26.45 23.99 3.84
C GLN A 145 -25.47 24.29 2.71
N SER A 146 -25.73 25.35 1.93
CA SER A 146 -24.76 25.82 0.92
C SER A 146 -23.45 26.24 1.58
N ARG A 147 -23.51 27.04 2.66
CA ARG A 147 -22.32 27.44 3.43
C ARG A 147 -21.64 26.26 4.13
N LEU A 148 -22.41 25.32 4.67
CA LEU A 148 -21.93 24.12 5.35
C LEU A 148 -21.13 23.21 4.40
N GLU A 149 -21.71 22.83 3.26
CA GLU A 149 -21.02 21.96 2.30
C GLU A 149 -19.82 22.66 1.66
N ALA A 150 -19.93 23.96 1.33
CA ALA A 150 -18.79 24.74 0.85
C ALA A 150 -17.66 24.82 1.89
N SER A 151 -18.00 25.02 3.16
CA SER A 151 -17.03 25.06 4.26
C SER A 151 -16.31 23.72 4.45
N LEU A 152 -17.04 22.60 4.34
CA LEU A 152 -16.44 21.27 4.43
C LEU A 152 -15.45 20.99 3.29
N ILE A 153 -15.78 21.42 2.08
CA ILE A 153 -14.93 21.20 0.90
C ILE A 153 -13.69 22.09 0.95
N HIS A 154 -13.85 23.38 1.25
CA HIS A 154 -12.75 24.34 1.19
C HIS A 154 -11.86 24.38 2.44
N TYR A 155 -12.42 24.12 3.63
CA TYR A 155 -11.69 24.25 4.91
C TYR A 155 -11.40 22.91 5.59
N HIS A 156 -11.90 21.79 5.08
CA HIS A 156 -11.60 20.46 5.63
C HIS A 156 -11.25 19.44 4.54
N SER A 157 -12.15 18.51 4.22
CA SER A 157 -11.97 17.59 3.11
C SER A 157 -13.34 17.16 2.57
N PRO A 158 -13.51 17.10 1.24
CA PRO A 158 -14.71 16.52 0.63
C PRO A 158 -14.90 15.03 0.95
N TYR A 159 -13.84 14.31 1.32
CA TYR A 159 -13.87 12.85 1.50
C TYR A 159 -14.06 12.45 2.97
N PRO A 160 -15.14 11.73 3.32
CA PRO A 160 -15.35 11.15 4.65
C PRO A 160 -14.13 10.39 5.20
N GLU A 161 -13.42 9.68 4.33
CA GLU A 161 -12.25 8.87 4.67
C GLU A 161 -11.10 9.71 5.22
N ILE A 162 -10.91 10.92 4.70
CA ILE A 162 -9.90 11.87 5.16
C ILE A 162 -10.41 12.60 6.41
N ARG A 163 -11.70 12.95 6.45
CA ARG A 163 -12.31 13.60 7.62
C ARG A 163 -12.26 12.72 8.87
N ALA A 164 -12.34 11.40 8.70
CA ALA A 164 -12.23 10.42 9.78
C ALA A 164 -10.89 10.48 10.55
N ILE A 165 -9.82 10.94 9.87
CA ILE A 165 -8.43 10.84 10.33
C ILE A 165 -7.69 12.17 10.47
N SER A 166 -8.29 13.29 10.05
CA SER A 166 -7.62 14.59 10.03
C SER A 166 -8.53 15.68 10.57
N ASP A 167 -7.93 16.68 11.23
CA ASP A 167 -8.64 17.84 11.75
C ASP A 167 -8.57 19.01 10.75
N PRO A 168 -9.58 19.91 10.75
CA PRO A 168 -9.59 21.10 9.91
C PRO A 168 -8.65 22.22 10.40
N VAL A 169 -7.99 22.01 11.55
CA VAL A 169 -7.10 22.99 12.18
C VAL A 169 -5.81 22.30 12.55
N ASP A 170 -4.71 23.02 12.42
CA ASP A 170 -3.39 22.58 12.84
C ASP A 170 -2.82 23.49 13.94
N ASP A 171 -2.13 22.88 14.91
CA ASP A 171 -1.44 23.59 15.98
C ASP A 171 0.08 23.52 15.72
N LYS A 172 0.66 24.69 15.43
CA LYS A 172 2.09 24.85 15.11
C LYS A 172 2.98 24.82 16.36
N GLU A 173 2.43 25.06 17.55
CA GLU A 173 3.19 25.08 18.80
C GLU A 173 3.54 23.68 19.29
N ILE A 174 2.82 22.66 18.81
CA ILE A 174 3.10 21.26 19.11
C ILE A 174 4.48 20.87 18.55
N PHE A 175 5.37 20.45 19.44
CA PHE A 175 6.70 19.98 19.08
C PHE A 175 6.64 18.74 18.18
N VAL A 176 7.48 18.70 17.15
CA VAL A 176 7.56 17.58 16.19
C VAL A 176 9.00 17.14 15.95
N ASP A 177 9.87 18.08 15.56
CA ASP A 177 11.28 17.86 15.26
C ASP A 177 12.12 17.82 16.55
N THR A 178 12.02 16.72 17.31
CA THR A 178 12.66 16.56 18.62
C THR A 178 13.71 15.46 18.62
N PHE A 179 14.73 15.57 19.47
CA PHE A 179 15.78 14.55 19.58
C PHE A 179 15.22 13.18 19.98
N ARG A 180 14.26 13.16 20.91
CA ARG A 180 13.61 11.91 21.35
C ARG A 180 12.89 11.18 20.22
N CYS A 181 12.25 11.91 19.30
CA CYS A 181 11.56 11.33 18.15
C CYS A 181 12.54 10.59 17.23
N TYR A 182 13.69 11.20 16.92
CA TYR A 182 14.75 10.58 16.14
C TYR A 182 15.39 9.39 16.85
N PHE A 183 15.71 9.53 18.15
CA PHE A 183 16.30 8.44 18.91
C PHE A 183 15.41 7.20 18.92
N ILE A 184 14.13 7.37 19.25
CA ILE A 184 13.16 6.27 19.29
C ILE A 184 12.94 5.70 17.88
N GLY A 185 12.78 6.55 16.87
CA GLY A 185 12.59 6.13 15.48
C GLY A 185 13.78 5.34 14.94
N PHE A 186 15.02 5.81 15.16
CA PHE A 186 16.23 5.12 14.72
C PHE A 186 16.52 3.85 15.52
N PHE A 187 16.17 3.81 16.80
CA PHE A 187 16.24 2.59 17.61
C PHE A 187 15.36 1.48 17.02
N TRP A 188 14.10 1.79 16.71
CA TRP A 188 13.20 0.82 16.10
C TRP A 188 13.57 0.49 14.65
N THR A 189 14.12 1.46 13.91
CA THR A 189 14.73 1.20 12.59
C THR A 189 15.82 0.15 12.71
N PHE A 190 16.76 0.33 13.63
CA PHE A 190 17.86 -0.63 13.84
C PHE A 190 17.33 -2.03 14.19
N ILE A 191 16.40 -2.14 15.14
CA ILE A 191 15.83 -3.44 15.55
C ILE A 191 15.02 -4.08 14.43
N GLY A 192 14.11 -3.33 13.80
CA GLY A 192 13.27 -3.86 12.73
C GLY A 192 14.08 -4.24 11.50
N SER A 193 15.10 -3.47 11.13
CA SER A 193 16.03 -3.85 10.06
C SER A 193 16.77 -5.15 10.36
N ILE A 194 17.19 -5.40 11.61
CA ILE A 194 17.80 -6.69 12.00
C ILE A 194 16.80 -7.83 11.80
N ILE A 195 15.61 -7.72 12.40
CA ILE A 195 14.59 -8.77 12.37
C ILE A 195 14.16 -9.06 10.93
N ASN A 196 13.81 -8.02 10.18
CA ASN A 196 13.31 -8.16 8.82
C ASN A 196 14.38 -8.70 7.89
N SER A 197 15.63 -8.19 7.97
CA SER A 197 16.73 -8.68 7.12
C SER A 197 17.12 -10.11 7.45
N PHE A 198 17.01 -10.53 8.72
CA PHE A 198 17.33 -11.90 9.11
C PHE A 198 16.28 -12.90 8.61
N PHE A 199 14.99 -12.59 8.80
CA PHE A 199 13.90 -13.52 8.52
C PHE A 199 13.36 -13.48 7.09
N VAL A 200 13.78 -12.51 6.25
CA VAL A 200 13.32 -12.39 4.85
C VAL A 200 13.56 -13.64 4.00
N HIS A 201 14.60 -14.42 4.33
CA HIS A 201 14.96 -15.64 3.62
C HIS A 201 14.25 -16.89 4.17
N ARG A 202 13.45 -16.74 5.24
CA ARG A 202 12.74 -17.84 5.89
C ARG A 202 11.40 -18.13 5.22
N MET A 203 10.98 -19.39 5.25
CA MET A 203 9.63 -19.80 4.85
C MET A 203 8.95 -20.55 6.02
N PRO A 204 7.82 -20.05 6.56
CA PRO A 204 7.17 -18.77 6.27
C PRO A 204 8.00 -17.56 6.70
N ASN A 205 7.82 -16.44 6.00
CA ASN A 205 8.50 -15.17 6.28
C ASN A 205 7.99 -14.58 7.61
N ILE A 206 8.89 -14.00 8.40
CA ILE A 206 8.55 -13.25 9.63
C ILE A 206 9.00 -11.81 9.40
N SER A 207 8.12 -10.84 9.64
CA SER A 207 8.48 -9.43 9.51
C SER A 207 7.78 -8.58 10.57
N LEU A 208 8.46 -7.52 10.98
CA LEU A 208 7.98 -6.50 11.89
C LEU A 208 7.38 -5.36 11.08
N SER A 209 6.04 -5.32 11.04
CA SER A 209 5.29 -4.31 10.29
C SER A 209 5.37 -2.92 10.92
N SER A 210 5.12 -1.87 10.14
CA SER A 210 5.05 -0.49 10.64
C SER A 210 3.96 -0.30 11.70
N HIS A 211 2.81 -0.97 11.56
CA HIS A 211 1.72 -0.92 12.54
C HIS A 211 2.14 -1.49 13.90
N THR A 212 2.91 -2.59 13.91
CA THR A 212 3.41 -3.20 15.15
C THR A 212 4.34 -2.25 15.89
N ILE A 213 5.23 -1.56 15.17
CA ILE A 213 6.13 -0.57 15.78
C ILE A 213 5.36 0.63 16.31
N GLN A 214 4.37 1.13 15.57
CA GLN A 214 3.57 2.27 16.01
C GLN A 214 2.95 2.08 17.40
N ILE A 215 2.55 0.85 17.73
CA ILE A 215 2.01 0.50 19.05
C ILE A 215 3.09 0.52 20.13
N LEU A 216 4.32 0.08 19.78
CA LEU A 216 5.47 0.08 20.68
C LEU A 216 6.03 1.50 20.89
N LEU A 217 5.80 2.42 19.94
CA LEU A 217 6.21 3.83 20.08
C LEU A 217 5.49 4.55 21.22
N LEU A 218 4.20 4.26 21.45
CA LEU A 218 3.41 4.86 22.54
C LEU A 218 4.07 4.66 23.93
N PRO A 219 4.33 3.42 24.40
CA PRO A 219 4.99 3.21 25.69
C PRO A 219 6.42 3.74 25.68
N CYS A 220 7.18 3.60 24.58
CA CYS A 220 8.54 4.16 24.50
C CYS A 220 8.55 5.68 24.69
N GLY A 221 7.66 6.41 24.03
CA GLY A 221 7.53 7.86 24.14
C GLY A 221 7.11 8.30 25.54
N LYS A 222 6.11 7.62 26.14
CA LYS A 222 5.65 7.90 27.50
C LYS A 222 6.68 7.57 28.58
N LEU A 223 7.47 6.51 28.39
CA LEU A 223 8.58 6.18 29.28
C LEU A 223 9.70 7.23 29.16
N TRP A 224 10.01 7.70 27.94
CA TRP A 224 11.00 8.78 27.74
C TRP A 224 10.54 10.07 28.41
N GLU A 225 9.28 10.46 28.22
CA GLU A 225 8.66 11.62 28.87
C GLU A 225 8.82 11.57 30.40
N LYS A 226 8.64 10.40 31.01
CA LYS A 226 8.68 10.22 32.46
C LYS A 226 10.10 10.12 33.04
N PHE A 227 11.02 9.45 32.35
CA PHE A 227 12.33 9.09 32.92
C PHE A 227 13.48 9.99 32.47
N VAL A 228 13.40 10.63 31.31
CA VAL A 228 14.51 11.45 30.79
C VAL A 228 14.37 12.88 31.30
N PRO A 229 15.42 13.47 31.91
CA PRO A 229 15.34 14.81 32.46
C PRO A 229 15.19 15.86 31.35
N ASN A 230 14.38 16.88 31.61
CA ASN A 230 14.28 18.05 30.74
C ASN A 230 15.57 18.90 30.86
N LYS A 231 16.57 18.55 30.05
CA LYS A 231 17.84 19.26 29.95
C LYS A 231 18.11 19.63 28.50
N ARG A 232 18.51 20.89 28.29
CA ARG A 232 19.01 21.37 27.01
C ARG A 232 20.50 21.04 26.91
N ILE A 233 20.88 20.23 25.93
CA ILE A 233 22.29 19.95 25.63
C ILE A 233 22.70 20.81 24.44
N SER A 234 23.83 21.50 24.56
CA SER A 234 24.47 22.21 23.46
C SER A 234 25.70 21.46 22.99
N PHE A 235 25.74 21.14 21.69
CA PHE A 235 26.91 20.65 20.99
C PHE A 235 27.33 21.70 19.96
N GLY A 236 28.29 22.55 20.33
CA GLY A 236 28.73 23.66 19.48
C GLY A 236 27.60 24.66 19.23
N THR A 237 27.27 24.91 17.96
CA THR A 237 26.19 25.84 17.56
C THR A 237 24.80 25.23 17.59
N VAL A 238 24.66 23.91 17.77
CA VAL A 238 23.38 23.21 17.80
C VAL A 238 23.01 22.87 19.24
N SER A 239 21.88 23.39 19.70
CA SER A 239 21.30 23.03 21.00
C SER A 239 19.99 22.28 20.79
N PHE A 240 19.80 21.18 21.50
CA PHE A 240 18.54 20.43 21.49
C PHE A 240 18.09 20.06 22.90
N ASP A 241 16.78 19.99 23.07
CA ASP A 241 16.17 19.58 24.33
C ASP A 241 16.03 18.05 24.37
N LEU A 242 16.55 17.44 25.44
CA LEU A 242 16.45 15.99 25.64
C LEU A 242 15.01 15.53 25.89
N ASN A 243 14.23 16.34 26.58
CA ASN A 243 12.83 16.07 26.88
C ASN A 243 12.02 17.38 26.83
N PRO A 244 11.41 17.72 25.68
CA PRO A 244 10.73 18.99 25.48
C PRO A 244 9.36 19.10 26.18
N GLY A 245 8.87 18.05 26.85
CA GLY A 245 7.60 18.05 27.56
C GLY A 245 6.77 16.81 27.27
N VAL A 246 5.44 16.95 27.18
CA VAL A 246 4.51 15.83 26.97
C VAL A 246 4.75 15.16 25.62
N TRP A 247 4.69 13.83 25.54
CA TRP A 247 4.78 13.08 24.28
C TRP A 247 3.53 13.31 23.42
N THR A 248 3.73 13.77 22.19
CA THR A 248 2.65 14.22 21.30
C THR A 248 2.38 13.24 20.15
N TYR A 249 1.19 13.35 19.55
CA TYR A 249 0.82 12.56 18.37
C TYR A 249 1.69 12.84 17.15
N LYS A 250 2.16 14.09 16.98
CA LYS A 250 3.03 14.47 15.86
C LYS A 250 4.41 13.83 15.96
N GLU A 251 4.98 13.77 17.17
CA GLU A 251 6.25 13.07 17.39
C GLU A 251 6.11 11.56 17.18
N MET A 252 5.00 10.97 17.63
CA MET A 252 4.72 9.56 17.37
C MET A 252 4.57 9.28 15.88
N MET A 253 3.88 10.15 15.15
CA MET A 253 3.74 10.02 13.70
C MET A 253 5.09 10.15 12.99
N LEU A 254 5.92 11.12 13.35
CA LEU A 254 7.25 11.29 12.76
C LEU A 254 8.14 10.06 13.05
N SER A 255 8.16 9.53 14.27
CA SER A 255 8.87 8.28 14.59
C SER A 255 8.32 7.09 13.80
N SER A 256 7.00 7.04 13.55
CA SER A 256 6.38 6.00 12.71
C SER A 256 6.84 6.10 11.26
N ILE A 257 6.90 7.31 10.71
CA ILE A 257 7.37 7.57 9.33
C ILE A 257 8.86 7.18 9.19
N ILE A 258 9.69 7.54 10.18
CA ILE A 258 11.11 7.16 10.21
C ILE A 258 11.27 5.65 10.09
N TYR A 259 10.45 4.89 10.82
CA TYR A 259 10.47 3.43 10.73
C TYR A 259 9.89 2.90 9.41
N SER A 260 8.72 3.39 8.98
CA SER A 260 7.99 2.96 7.76
C SER A 260 8.92 2.87 6.54
N CYS A 261 9.69 3.94 6.30
CA CYS A 261 10.67 4.04 5.22
C CYS A 261 11.74 2.92 5.24
N SER A 262 12.09 2.41 6.42
CA SER A 262 13.10 1.38 6.64
C SER A 262 12.57 -0.01 6.93
N ALA A 263 11.25 -0.18 7.03
CA ALA A 263 10.64 -1.45 7.41
C ALA A 263 10.91 -2.55 6.35
N GLY A 264 11.07 -2.16 5.08
CA GLY A 264 11.41 -3.08 3.99
C GLY A 264 12.90 -3.43 3.94
N VAL A 265 13.20 -4.70 3.61
CA VAL A 265 14.58 -5.14 3.32
C VAL A 265 15.00 -4.62 1.94
N PRO A 266 16.21 -4.05 1.79
CA PRO A 266 16.71 -3.59 0.50
C PRO A 266 16.64 -4.69 -0.57
N TYR A 267 16.02 -4.40 -1.71
CA TYR A 267 15.85 -5.39 -2.78
C TYR A 267 17.18 -5.92 -3.33
N SER A 268 18.24 -5.10 -3.26
CA SER A 268 19.61 -5.50 -3.60
C SER A 268 20.14 -6.68 -2.77
N ILE A 269 19.58 -6.98 -1.59
CA ILE A 269 19.98 -8.15 -0.79
C ILE A 269 19.72 -9.44 -1.55
N TYR A 270 18.58 -9.56 -2.25
CA TYR A 270 18.33 -10.72 -3.12
C TYR A 270 19.36 -10.82 -4.24
N ASN A 271 19.74 -9.68 -4.82
CA ASN A 271 20.78 -9.62 -5.84
C ASN A 271 22.12 -10.13 -5.31
N ILE A 272 22.54 -9.69 -4.11
CA ILE A 272 23.79 -10.10 -3.46
C ILE A 272 23.80 -11.61 -3.18
N PHE A 273 22.70 -12.17 -2.65
CA PHE A 273 22.58 -13.60 -2.40
C PHE A 273 22.72 -14.41 -3.70
N VAL A 274 22.02 -14.00 -4.76
CA VAL A 274 22.06 -14.65 -6.07
C VAL A 274 23.45 -14.56 -6.71
N MET A 275 24.13 -13.42 -6.60
CA MET A 275 25.47 -13.26 -7.15
C MET A 275 26.51 -14.08 -6.35
N LYS A 276 26.45 -14.10 -5.02
CA LYS A 276 27.55 -14.59 -4.17
C LYS A 276 27.46 -16.09 -3.80
N LEU A 277 26.27 -16.67 -3.67
CA LEU A 277 26.11 -18.08 -3.29
C LEU A 277 26.48 -19.03 -4.44
N ASP A 278 27.24 -20.08 -4.13
CA ASP A 278 27.68 -21.09 -5.09
C ASP A 278 26.52 -21.86 -5.74
N ARG A 279 25.41 -22.02 -5.01
CA ARG A 279 24.17 -22.62 -5.54
C ARG A 279 23.54 -21.79 -6.67
N PHE A 280 23.79 -20.48 -6.70
CA PHE A 280 23.32 -19.57 -7.73
C PHE A 280 24.46 -19.26 -8.72
N TYR A 281 25.11 -18.10 -8.64
CA TYR A 281 26.22 -17.74 -9.55
C TYR A 281 27.63 -17.87 -8.95
N GLY A 282 27.79 -17.99 -7.63
CA GLY A 282 29.10 -18.23 -6.98
C GLY A 282 30.20 -17.20 -7.27
N LEU A 283 29.84 -15.93 -7.47
CA LEU A 283 30.78 -14.88 -7.90
C LEU A 283 31.64 -14.39 -6.74
N LYS A 284 32.93 -14.73 -6.77
CA LYS A 284 33.91 -14.37 -5.73
C LYS A 284 34.29 -12.89 -5.68
N TRP A 285 34.06 -12.14 -6.76
CA TRP A 285 34.41 -10.71 -6.85
C TRP A 285 33.42 -9.79 -6.14
N VAL A 286 32.28 -10.31 -5.64
CA VAL A 286 31.23 -9.58 -4.94
C VAL A 286 31.71 -9.18 -3.53
N THR A 287 32.58 -8.17 -3.50
CA THR A 287 33.18 -7.60 -2.28
C THR A 287 32.19 -6.72 -1.53
N LEU A 288 32.46 -6.45 -0.25
CA LEU A 288 31.65 -5.53 0.57
C LEU A 288 31.52 -4.14 -0.08
N THR A 289 32.58 -3.64 -0.70
CA THR A 289 32.56 -2.34 -1.41
C THR A 289 31.55 -2.31 -2.54
N PHE A 290 31.48 -3.36 -3.36
CA PHE A 290 30.47 -3.47 -4.41
C PHE A 290 29.05 -3.50 -3.83
N GLN A 291 28.84 -4.29 -2.78
CA GLN A 291 27.53 -4.39 -2.12
C GLN A 291 27.07 -3.04 -1.57
N VAL A 292 27.96 -2.29 -0.94
CA VAL A 292 27.67 -0.93 -0.43
C VAL A 292 27.34 0.03 -1.56
N LEU A 293 28.14 0.06 -2.64
CA LEU A 293 27.87 0.91 -3.80
C LEU A 293 26.53 0.59 -4.46
N LEU A 294 26.24 -0.70 -4.67
CA LEU A 294 24.99 -1.16 -5.27
C LEU A 294 23.79 -0.79 -4.38
N THR A 295 23.84 -1.10 -3.08
CA THR A 295 22.70 -0.87 -2.19
C THR A 295 22.43 0.61 -1.95
N ILE A 296 23.47 1.44 -1.74
CA ILE A 296 23.30 2.90 -1.59
C ILE A 296 22.72 3.50 -2.86
N SER A 297 23.26 3.16 -4.03
CA SER A 297 22.74 3.69 -5.29
C SER A 297 21.29 3.29 -5.52
N THR A 298 20.92 2.01 -5.34
CA THR A 298 19.54 1.57 -5.56
C THR A 298 18.54 2.20 -4.59
N GLN A 299 18.90 2.40 -3.32
CA GLN A 299 17.97 2.90 -2.30
C GLN A 299 17.75 4.41 -2.37
N PHE A 300 18.81 5.18 -2.63
CA PHE A 300 18.70 6.64 -2.67
C PHE A 300 18.22 7.18 -4.03
N LEU A 301 18.33 6.42 -5.13
CA LEU A 301 17.79 6.85 -6.43
C LEU A 301 16.27 7.14 -6.38
N GLY A 302 15.50 6.41 -5.57
CA GLY A 302 14.06 6.66 -5.41
C GLY A 302 13.73 8.03 -4.81
N PHE A 303 14.59 8.57 -3.93
CA PHE A 303 14.40 9.90 -3.34
C PHE A 303 14.43 11.01 -4.41
N GLY A 304 15.26 10.86 -5.44
CA GLY A 304 15.37 11.86 -6.51
C GLY A 304 14.06 12.07 -7.26
N PHE A 305 13.26 11.02 -7.42
CA PHE A 305 11.97 11.09 -8.10
C PHE A 305 10.85 11.67 -7.23
N ALA A 306 10.97 11.60 -5.91
CA ALA A 306 9.90 12.02 -5.05
C ALA A 306 9.56 13.51 -5.11
N MET A 307 10.56 14.37 -5.36
CA MET A 307 10.34 15.82 -5.55
C MET A 307 9.30 16.09 -6.64
N ILE A 308 9.44 15.36 -7.75
CA ILE A 308 8.61 15.48 -8.95
C ILE A 308 7.16 15.09 -8.65
N MET A 309 6.99 14.13 -7.75
CA MET A 309 5.70 13.48 -7.51
C MET A 309 4.80 14.19 -6.50
N LYS A 310 5.33 15.14 -5.71
CA LYS A 310 4.53 15.91 -4.74
C LYS A 310 3.34 16.62 -5.39
N LYS A 311 3.58 17.34 -6.49
CA LYS A 311 2.54 18.10 -7.22
C LYS A 311 1.57 17.20 -8.01
N VAL A 312 1.90 15.92 -8.16
CA VAL A 312 1.13 14.94 -8.93
C VAL A 312 0.27 14.05 -8.03
N CYS A 313 0.80 13.63 -6.89
CA CYS A 313 0.17 12.61 -6.04
C CYS A 313 0.05 12.99 -4.56
N VAL A 314 0.64 14.10 -4.11
CA VAL A 314 0.55 14.52 -2.70
C VAL A 314 -0.43 15.68 -2.53
N TYR A 315 -0.26 16.76 -3.29
CA TYR A 315 -1.10 17.97 -3.14
C TYR A 315 -2.53 17.89 -3.70
N PRO A 316 -2.83 17.15 -4.78
CA PRO A 316 -4.20 17.05 -5.26
C PRO A 316 -5.16 16.46 -4.21
N SER A 317 -6.32 17.07 -4.08
CA SER A 317 -7.46 16.61 -3.26
C SER A 317 -7.87 15.16 -3.62
N ARG A 318 -7.95 14.87 -4.91
CA ARG A 318 -8.30 13.55 -5.48
C ARG A 318 -7.33 12.42 -5.11
N ALA A 319 -6.11 12.72 -4.67
CA ALA A 319 -5.13 11.70 -4.29
C ALA A 319 -5.32 11.29 -2.83
N LEU A 320 -6.23 10.34 -2.56
CA LEU A 320 -6.59 9.93 -1.19
C LEU A 320 -5.48 9.13 -0.49
N TRP A 321 -4.84 8.20 -1.20
CA TRP A 321 -3.95 7.14 -0.70
C TRP A 321 -4.62 6.27 0.38
N PRO A 322 -5.52 5.34 0.01
CA PRO A 322 -6.28 4.55 0.98
C PRO A 322 -5.40 3.74 1.96
N THR A 323 -4.22 3.30 1.51
CA THR A 323 -3.30 2.44 2.25
C THR A 323 -2.68 3.09 3.49
N ILE A 324 -2.63 4.43 3.59
CA ILE A 324 -2.04 5.15 4.74
C ILE A 324 -3.05 5.57 5.79
N LEU A 325 -4.35 5.56 5.46
CA LEU A 325 -5.40 6.05 6.36
C LEU A 325 -5.46 5.26 7.69
N PRO A 326 -5.30 3.91 7.70
CA PRO A 326 -5.22 3.16 8.95
C PRO A 326 -4.09 3.60 9.89
N THR A 327 -2.92 3.95 9.34
CA THR A 327 -1.77 4.40 10.14
C THR A 327 -2.06 5.70 10.88
N ILE A 328 -2.77 6.65 10.26
CA ILE A 328 -3.16 7.91 10.91
C ILE A 328 -4.25 7.66 11.96
N ALA A 329 -5.25 6.86 11.60
CA ALA A 329 -6.32 6.49 12.53
C ALA A 329 -5.78 5.82 13.79
N LEU A 330 -4.82 4.90 13.64
CA LEU A 330 -4.15 4.24 14.77
C LEU A 330 -3.38 5.25 15.63
N ASN A 331 -2.66 6.18 15.01
CA ASN A 331 -1.90 7.21 15.73
C ASN A 331 -2.79 8.02 16.68
N ARG A 332 -3.91 8.53 16.14
CA ARG A 332 -4.89 9.32 16.89
C ARG A 332 -5.56 8.51 17.99
N ALA A 333 -5.94 7.27 17.66
CA ALA A 333 -6.56 6.36 18.63
C ALA A 333 -5.64 6.07 19.83
N LEU A 334 -4.35 5.86 19.60
CA LEU A 334 -3.35 5.59 20.65
C LEU A 334 -3.03 6.81 21.51
N MET A 335 -3.10 8.02 20.95
CA MET A 335 -2.87 9.27 21.68
C MET A 335 -4.13 9.80 22.39
N ASN A 336 -5.29 9.16 22.17
CA ASN A 336 -6.58 9.49 22.78
C ASN A 336 -6.99 10.97 22.57
N GLU A 337 -6.79 11.49 21.35
CA GLU A 337 -7.06 12.90 21.04
C GLU A 337 -8.55 13.22 20.89
N ASP A 338 -9.39 12.21 20.66
CA ASP A 338 -10.78 12.44 20.29
C ASP A 338 -11.71 12.49 21.52
N ALA A 339 -12.66 13.43 21.48
CA ALA A 339 -13.71 13.54 22.49
C ALA A 339 -14.54 12.25 22.58
N ASN A 340 -15.01 11.91 23.78
CA ASN A 340 -15.88 10.76 24.03
C ASN A 340 -17.30 10.99 23.45
N ASN A 341 -17.41 10.96 22.12
CA ASN A 341 -18.69 11.11 21.42
C ASN A 341 -19.32 9.73 21.24
N SER A 342 -20.60 9.58 21.64
CA SER A 342 -21.35 8.35 21.42
C SER A 342 -21.87 8.28 19.99
N VAL A 343 -21.62 7.17 19.29
CA VAL A 343 -22.04 6.97 17.90
C VAL A 343 -22.97 5.77 17.84
N TYR A 344 -24.22 5.97 17.40
CA TYR A 344 -25.27 4.93 17.33
C TYR A 344 -25.37 4.06 18.60
N GLY A 345 -25.35 4.68 19.79
CA GLY A 345 -25.39 3.99 21.08
C GLY A 345 -24.06 3.42 21.59
N TRP A 346 -23.01 3.38 20.76
CA TRP A 346 -21.66 2.97 21.17
C TRP A 346 -20.94 4.10 21.90
N LYS A 347 -20.59 3.86 23.16
CA LYS A 347 -19.84 4.80 24.03
C LYS A 347 -18.35 4.49 24.14
N ILE A 348 -17.87 3.43 23.49
CA ILE A 348 -16.47 2.99 23.59
C ILE A 348 -15.52 4.00 22.93
N SER A 349 -14.43 4.37 23.59
CA SER A 349 -13.40 5.23 22.98
C SER A 349 -12.64 4.48 21.88
N ARG A 350 -11.99 5.22 20.98
CA ARG A 350 -11.15 4.65 19.91
C ARG A 350 -10.01 3.79 20.51
N TYR A 351 -9.38 4.27 21.58
CA TYR A 351 -8.34 3.55 22.32
C TYR A 351 -8.86 2.23 22.93
N MET A 352 -9.98 2.27 23.66
CA MET A 352 -10.52 1.07 24.31
C MET A 352 -11.00 0.05 23.29
N PHE A 353 -11.58 0.50 22.18
CA PHE A 353 -11.96 -0.36 21.06
C PHE A 353 -10.73 -1.08 20.48
N PHE A 354 -9.63 -0.35 20.26
CA PHE A 354 -8.37 -0.92 19.79
C PHE A 354 -7.84 -2.02 20.73
N ILE A 355 -7.80 -1.77 22.05
CA ILE A 355 -7.31 -2.74 23.04
C ILE A 355 -8.19 -3.99 23.08
N VAL A 356 -9.52 -3.84 23.14
CA VAL A 356 -10.46 -4.97 23.23
C VAL A 356 -10.37 -5.85 21.98
N VAL A 357 -10.42 -5.25 20.78
CA VAL A 357 -10.34 -5.98 19.52
C VAL A 357 -8.95 -6.59 19.33
N GLY A 358 -7.89 -5.87 19.68
CA GLY A 358 -6.52 -6.35 19.59
C GLY A 358 -6.25 -7.54 20.51
N SER A 359 -6.75 -7.50 21.75
CA SER A 359 -6.69 -8.64 22.68
C SER A 359 -7.49 -9.84 22.18
N PHE A 360 -8.70 -9.60 21.64
CA PHE A 360 -9.49 -10.67 21.03
C PHE A 360 -8.75 -11.30 19.85
N SER A 361 -8.21 -10.49 18.95
CA SER A 361 -7.42 -10.95 17.80
C SER A 361 -6.18 -11.73 18.23
N PHE A 362 -5.47 -11.23 19.24
CA PHE A 362 -4.30 -11.90 19.81
C PHE A 362 -4.64 -13.31 20.31
N ILE A 363 -5.73 -13.46 21.09
CA ILE A 363 -6.18 -14.75 21.62
C ILE A 363 -6.68 -15.64 20.49
N TYR A 364 -7.51 -15.09 19.60
CA TYR A 364 -8.11 -15.84 18.49
C TYR A 364 -7.05 -16.41 17.57
N ASN A 365 -5.98 -15.66 17.26
CA ASN A 365 -4.92 -16.09 16.36
C ASN A 365 -4.17 -17.38 16.82
N TRP A 366 -4.17 -17.72 18.12
CA TRP A 366 -3.66 -19.01 18.59
C TRP A 366 -4.41 -20.20 18.00
N ILE A 367 -5.70 -20.01 17.69
CA ILE A 367 -6.56 -21.04 17.13
C ILE A 367 -6.10 -21.41 15.71
N PRO A 368 -6.18 -20.53 14.69
CA PRO A 368 -5.77 -20.90 13.33
C PRO A 368 -4.25 -21.03 13.16
N SER A 369 -3.42 -20.35 13.98
CA SER A 369 -1.96 -20.40 13.78
C SER A 369 -1.27 -21.62 14.42
N TYR A 370 -1.86 -22.23 15.46
CA TYR A 370 -1.19 -23.29 16.22
C TYR A 370 -2.11 -24.44 16.66
N LEU A 371 -3.25 -24.13 17.29
CA LEU A 371 -4.14 -25.16 17.84
C LEU A 371 -4.93 -25.91 16.76
N PHE A 372 -5.34 -25.24 15.68
CA PHE A 372 -6.15 -25.77 14.57
C PHE A 372 -5.74 -25.12 13.25
N LYS A 373 -4.59 -25.54 12.71
CA LYS A 373 -3.96 -25.01 11.48
C LYS A 373 -4.86 -25.04 10.23
N ALA A 374 -5.75 -26.03 10.11
CA ALA A 374 -6.64 -26.12 8.96
C ALA A 374 -7.70 -25.00 8.92
N LEU A 375 -7.88 -24.19 9.97
CA LEU A 375 -8.69 -22.96 9.89
C LEU A 375 -7.97 -21.83 9.13
N SER A 376 -6.64 -21.85 9.06
CA SER A 376 -5.87 -20.90 8.25
C SER A 376 -6.05 -21.20 6.76
N ASN A 377 -5.80 -22.43 6.33
CA ASN A 377 -6.09 -22.89 4.97
C ASN A 377 -7.30 -23.84 4.97
N PHE A 378 -8.51 -23.28 5.04
CA PHE A 378 -9.75 -24.06 5.18
C PHE A 378 -10.24 -24.64 3.85
N ASN A 379 -9.48 -25.60 3.31
CA ASN A 379 -9.72 -26.26 2.02
C ASN A 379 -10.74 -27.42 2.10
N TRP A 380 -11.88 -27.22 2.77
CA TRP A 380 -12.88 -28.27 3.03
C TRP A 380 -13.36 -29.07 1.80
N PRO A 381 -13.49 -28.50 0.56
CA PRO A 381 -13.91 -29.31 -0.58
C PRO A 381 -12.88 -30.40 -0.91
N THR A 382 -11.59 -30.13 -0.72
CA THR A 382 -10.51 -31.11 -0.97
C THR A 382 -10.50 -32.26 0.04
N TRP A 383 -11.19 -32.13 1.17
CA TRP A 383 -11.30 -33.21 2.15
C TRP A 383 -12.25 -34.33 1.71
N LEU A 384 -13.17 -34.03 0.77
CA LEU A 384 -14.07 -35.03 0.20
C LEU A 384 -13.30 -36.07 -0.63
N ASP A 385 -12.30 -35.60 -1.38
CA ASP A 385 -11.37 -36.46 -2.11
C ASP A 385 -10.02 -35.76 -2.25
N SER A 386 -9.09 -36.11 -1.36
CA SER A 386 -7.74 -35.53 -1.32
C SER A 386 -6.82 -36.07 -2.42
N SER A 387 -7.25 -37.09 -3.15
CA SER A 387 -6.48 -37.73 -4.23
C SER A 387 -6.86 -37.22 -5.63
N SER A 388 -8.03 -36.59 -5.78
CA SER A 388 -8.49 -36.06 -7.06
C SER A 388 -7.76 -34.77 -7.45
N ILE A 389 -6.93 -34.85 -8.48
CA ILE A 389 -6.23 -33.70 -9.06
C ILE A 389 -7.20 -32.63 -9.58
N HIS A 390 -8.34 -33.03 -10.14
CA HIS A 390 -9.30 -32.09 -10.72
C HIS A 390 -9.99 -31.25 -9.65
N LEU A 391 -10.34 -31.87 -8.52
CA LEU A 391 -10.90 -31.18 -7.38
C LEU A 391 -9.87 -30.21 -6.78
N VAL A 392 -8.66 -30.70 -6.52
CA VAL A 392 -7.57 -29.89 -5.95
C VAL A 392 -7.18 -28.73 -6.87
N ASN A 393 -7.11 -28.92 -8.18
CA ASN A 393 -6.79 -27.84 -9.11
C ASN A 393 -7.79 -26.67 -9.03
N ILE A 394 -9.07 -26.95 -8.80
CA ILE A 394 -10.13 -25.93 -8.73
C ILE A 394 -10.21 -25.31 -7.32
N THR A 395 -10.33 -26.15 -6.29
CA THR A 395 -10.69 -25.70 -4.93
C THR A 395 -9.51 -25.66 -3.95
N GLY A 396 -8.36 -26.24 -4.33
CA GLY A 396 -7.18 -26.33 -3.46
C GLY A 396 -6.56 -24.97 -3.16
N THR A 397 -6.09 -24.79 -1.93
CA THR A 397 -5.54 -23.52 -1.41
C THR A 397 -4.02 -23.46 -1.55
N SER A 398 -3.33 -24.59 -1.54
CA SER A 398 -1.85 -24.62 -1.62
C SER A 398 -1.35 -24.94 -3.03
N ALA A 399 -1.94 -25.94 -3.69
CA ALA A 399 -1.55 -26.37 -5.03
C ALA A 399 -2.51 -25.89 -6.13
N GLY A 400 -3.75 -25.57 -5.76
CA GLY A 400 -4.83 -25.20 -6.66
C GLY A 400 -5.02 -23.70 -6.88
N LEU A 401 -6.14 -23.38 -7.54
CA LEU A 401 -6.58 -22.01 -7.85
C LEU A 401 -7.52 -21.39 -6.81
N GLY A 402 -7.86 -22.11 -5.74
CA GLY A 402 -8.47 -21.54 -4.53
C GLY A 402 -9.94 -21.16 -4.63
N LEU A 403 -10.73 -21.73 -5.55
CA LEU A 403 -12.18 -21.47 -5.60
C LEU A 403 -12.88 -22.13 -4.40
N ASN A 404 -13.15 -21.34 -3.37
CA ASN A 404 -13.80 -21.80 -2.15
C ASN A 404 -14.66 -20.69 -1.54
N ILE A 405 -15.86 -21.04 -1.10
CA ILE A 405 -16.82 -20.12 -0.48
C ILE A 405 -16.33 -19.69 0.91
N TRP A 406 -15.68 -20.57 1.67
CA TRP A 406 -15.09 -20.26 2.97
C TRP A 406 -13.62 -20.66 2.95
N PRO A 407 -12.74 -19.82 2.39
CA PRO A 407 -11.35 -20.19 2.16
C PRO A 407 -10.50 -20.21 3.43
N THR A 408 -10.83 -19.37 4.41
CA THR A 408 -10.01 -19.15 5.60
C THR A 408 -10.82 -18.51 6.74
N PHE A 409 -10.36 -18.72 7.96
CA PHE A 409 -10.77 -17.99 9.16
C PHE A 409 -9.58 -17.25 9.81
N ASP A 410 -8.44 -17.19 9.14
CA ASP A 410 -7.25 -16.50 9.59
C ASP A 410 -7.21 -15.07 9.06
N TRP A 411 -7.07 -14.10 9.96
CA TRP A 411 -7.01 -12.68 9.62
C TRP A 411 -5.89 -12.35 8.62
N ASN A 412 -4.73 -13.03 8.69
CA ASN A 412 -3.62 -12.78 7.76
C ASN A 412 -4.00 -13.08 6.30
N ILE A 413 -4.83 -14.10 6.08
CA ILE A 413 -5.29 -14.49 4.75
C ILE A 413 -6.52 -13.65 4.36
N LEU A 414 -7.41 -13.36 5.30
CA LEU A 414 -8.58 -12.50 5.07
C LEU A 414 -8.19 -11.08 4.64
N ASP A 415 -7.15 -10.51 5.25
CA ASP A 415 -6.67 -9.15 4.97
C ASP A 415 -5.57 -9.08 3.91
N ALA A 416 -5.23 -10.19 3.25
CA ALA A 416 -4.18 -10.22 2.22
C ALA A 416 -4.42 -9.21 1.08
N GLY A 417 -5.69 -8.91 0.78
CA GLY A 417 -6.10 -7.91 -0.19
C GLY A 417 -6.36 -6.50 0.38
N GLY A 418 -6.16 -6.24 1.68
CA GLY A 418 -6.48 -4.96 2.32
C GLY A 418 -7.99 -4.69 2.38
N CYS A 419 -8.77 -5.66 2.87
CA CYS A 419 -10.23 -5.71 2.73
C CYS A 419 -10.98 -4.54 3.41
N LEU A 420 -10.41 -3.99 4.49
CA LEU A 420 -10.94 -2.84 5.26
C LEU A 420 -10.28 -1.50 4.90
N THR A 421 -9.31 -1.52 3.98
CA THR A 421 -8.48 -0.36 3.65
C THR A 421 -8.74 0.10 2.22
N ILE A 422 -8.78 -0.84 1.27
CA ILE A 422 -9.00 -0.55 -0.15
C ILE A 422 -10.48 -0.25 -0.42
N PRO A 423 -10.81 0.77 -1.24
CA PRO A 423 -12.19 1.04 -1.63
C PRO A 423 -12.88 -0.19 -2.24
N PHE A 424 -14.16 -0.38 -1.90
CA PHE A 424 -14.92 -1.57 -2.29
C PHE A 424 -14.95 -1.78 -3.82
N TYR A 425 -15.09 -0.71 -4.61
CA TYR A 425 -15.11 -0.84 -6.07
C TYR A 425 -13.78 -1.36 -6.63
N THR A 426 -12.63 -0.90 -6.11
CA THR A 426 -11.31 -1.41 -6.51
C THR A 426 -11.22 -2.91 -6.18
N TYR A 427 -11.63 -3.29 -4.98
CA TYR A 427 -11.58 -4.68 -4.53
C TYR A 427 -12.45 -5.59 -5.42
N VAL A 428 -13.66 -5.16 -5.78
CA VAL A 428 -14.56 -5.89 -6.67
C VAL A 428 -13.99 -5.99 -8.10
N ASN A 429 -13.46 -4.90 -8.67
CA ASN A 429 -12.86 -4.95 -10.01
C ASN A 429 -11.68 -5.93 -10.05
N ARG A 430 -10.80 -5.88 -9.04
CA ARG A 430 -9.68 -6.81 -8.91
C ARG A 430 -10.17 -8.25 -8.81
N TYR A 431 -11.13 -8.53 -7.93
CA TYR A 431 -11.68 -9.87 -7.74
C TYR A 431 -12.36 -10.45 -8.99
N ILE A 432 -13.13 -9.62 -9.73
CA ILE A 432 -13.68 -10.01 -11.04
C ILE A 432 -12.55 -10.35 -12.01
N GLY A 433 -11.49 -9.56 -12.02
CA GLY A 433 -10.25 -9.83 -12.73
C GLY A 433 -9.66 -11.20 -12.39
N SER A 434 -9.51 -11.50 -11.10
CA SER A 434 -8.98 -12.78 -10.62
C SER A 434 -9.90 -13.96 -10.99
N LEU A 435 -11.22 -13.77 -10.99
CA LEU A 435 -12.19 -14.79 -11.45
C LEU A 435 -12.08 -15.05 -12.96
N ILE A 436 -11.87 -14.01 -13.78
CA ILE A 436 -11.64 -14.20 -15.22
C ILE A 436 -10.30 -14.90 -15.43
N GLY A 437 -9.25 -14.47 -14.71
CA GLY A 437 -7.95 -15.13 -14.70
C GLY A 437 -8.03 -16.61 -14.34
N PHE A 438 -8.81 -16.96 -13.31
CA PHE A 438 -9.12 -18.34 -12.93
C PHE A 438 -9.67 -19.16 -14.11
N VAL A 439 -10.68 -18.64 -14.83
CA VAL A 439 -11.26 -19.33 -15.99
C VAL A 439 -10.24 -19.50 -17.11
N VAL A 440 -9.45 -18.46 -17.41
CA VAL A 440 -8.41 -18.52 -18.45
C VAL A 440 -7.33 -19.56 -18.10
N ILE A 441 -6.89 -19.63 -16.84
CA ILE A 441 -5.91 -20.62 -16.38
C ILE A 441 -6.46 -22.05 -16.55
N LEU A 442 -7.72 -22.29 -16.19
CA LEU A 442 -8.36 -23.60 -16.40
C LEU A 442 -8.40 -23.98 -17.88
N ILE A 443 -8.73 -23.04 -18.77
CA ILE A 443 -8.75 -23.27 -20.22
C ILE A 443 -7.35 -23.66 -20.70
N VAL A 444 -6.31 -22.88 -20.34
CA VAL A 444 -4.92 -23.18 -20.73
C VAL A 444 -4.48 -24.56 -20.21
N TYR A 445 -4.78 -24.86 -18.95
CA TYR A 445 -4.39 -26.12 -18.32
C TYR A 445 -5.06 -27.34 -18.94
N TYR A 446 -6.38 -27.34 -19.07
CA TYR A 446 -7.15 -28.50 -19.53
C TYR A 446 -7.11 -28.70 -21.05
N THR A 447 -6.88 -27.64 -21.83
CA THR A 447 -6.54 -27.79 -23.25
C THR A 447 -5.11 -28.29 -23.47
N ASN A 448 -4.32 -28.42 -22.40
CA ASN A 448 -2.91 -28.81 -22.42
C ASN A 448 -2.08 -27.93 -23.37
N ASN A 449 -2.41 -26.63 -23.40
CA ASN A 449 -1.71 -25.68 -24.25
C ASN A 449 -0.26 -25.53 -23.75
N TYR A 450 0.72 -25.61 -24.65
CA TYR A 450 2.15 -25.62 -24.30
C TYR A 450 2.54 -26.61 -23.20
N PHE A 451 1.91 -27.80 -23.17
CA PHE A 451 2.26 -28.90 -22.26
C PHE A 451 2.03 -28.61 -20.77
N THR A 452 1.18 -27.63 -20.44
CA THR A 452 0.96 -27.22 -19.04
C THR A 452 0.34 -28.30 -18.16
N ALA A 453 -0.36 -29.30 -18.72
CA ALA A 453 -1.00 -30.36 -17.94
C ALA A 453 -0.01 -31.30 -17.22
N TYR A 454 1.27 -31.28 -17.63
CA TYR A 454 2.34 -32.06 -17.03
C TYR A 454 3.01 -31.38 -15.83
N PHE A 455 2.66 -30.11 -15.58
CA PHE A 455 3.20 -29.33 -14.46
C PHE A 455 2.06 -28.97 -13.50
N PRO A 456 2.37 -28.52 -12.26
CA PRO A 456 1.35 -28.00 -11.36
C PRO A 456 0.62 -26.81 -11.96
N ILE A 457 -0.70 -26.74 -11.77
CA ILE A 457 -1.54 -25.69 -12.38
C ILE A 457 -1.14 -24.29 -11.90
N ASN A 458 -0.80 -24.16 -10.62
CA ASN A 458 -0.46 -22.91 -9.97
C ASN A 458 0.92 -22.99 -9.30
N SER A 459 1.96 -22.47 -9.96
CA SER A 459 3.34 -22.51 -9.45
C SER A 459 4.19 -21.43 -10.11
N ASN A 460 5.07 -20.79 -9.35
CA ASN A 460 6.04 -19.82 -9.85
C ASN A 460 7.42 -20.45 -10.19
N LYS A 461 7.55 -21.78 -10.08
CA LYS A 461 8.80 -22.51 -10.36
C LYS A 461 8.95 -22.82 -11.85
N LEU A 462 10.19 -23.03 -12.29
CA LEU A 462 10.54 -23.51 -13.63
C LEU A 462 10.70 -25.02 -13.64
N TYR A 463 10.22 -25.69 -14.69
CA TYR A 463 10.28 -27.13 -14.84
C TYR A 463 11.06 -27.55 -16.08
N ASN A 464 11.74 -28.69 -16.02
CA ASN A 464 12.39 -29.32 -17.18
C ASN A 464 11.44 -30.27 -17.92
N ASN A 465 11.93 -30.89 -19.00
CA ASN A 465 11.21 -31.88 -19.80
C ASN A 465 10.81 -33.17 -19.04
N LYS A 466 11.28 -33.37 -17.81
CA LYS A 466 10.90 -34.48 -16.93
C LYS A 466 9.94 -34.05 -15.81
N ALA A 467 9.37 -32.84 -15.89
CA ALA A 467 8.54 -32.23 -14.84
C ALA A 467 9.24 -32.09 -13.48
N GLN A 468 10.58 -32.08 -13.48
CA GLN A 468 11.39 -31.75 -12.31
C GLN A 468 11.75 -30.28 -12.34
N ILE A 469 12.13 -29.73 -11.18
CA ILE A 469 12.55 -28.32 -11.09
C ILE A 469 13.82 -28.14 -11.95
N TYR A 470 13.80 -27.10 -12.79
CA TYR A 470 14.84 -26.86 -13.77
C TYR A 470 16.18 -26.55 -13.08
N ASP A 471 17.21 -27.32 -13.41
CA ASP A 471 18.57 -27.08 -12.92
C ASP A 471 19.32 -26.17 -13.88
N VAL A 472 19.65 -24.98 -13.40
CA VAL A 472 20.24 -23.90 -14.21
C VAL A 472 21.70 -24.17 -14.51
N HIS A 473 22.45 -24.78 -13.59
CA HIS A 473 23.87 -25.09 -13.79
C HIS A 473 24.11 -26.01 -14.98
N SER A 474 23.08 -26.78 -15.36
CA SER A 474 23.13 -27.66 -16.51
C SER A 474 23.30 -26.94 -17.85
N ILE A 475 22.94 -25.65 -17.95
CA ILE A 475 23.06 -24.84 -19.18
C ILE A 475 24.20 -23.81 -19.16
N LEU A 476 24.95 -23.73 -18.05
CA LEU A 476 26.06 -22.81 -17.88
C LEU A 476 27.40 -23.49 -18.20
N ASN A 477 28.34 -22.74 -18.77
CA ASN A 477 29.73 -23.18 -18.96
C ASN A 477 30.54 -23.03 -17.65
N GLU A 478 31.81 -23.46 -17.66
CA GLU A 478 32.70 -23.36 -16.48
C GLU A 478 32.97 -21.92 -16.00
N LYS A 479 32.64 -20.92 -16.83
CA LYS A 479 32.72 -19.49 -16.50
C LYS A 479 31.37 -18.91 -16.05
N ASN A 480 30.38 -19.76 -15.75
CA ASN A 480 29.01 -19.39 -15.40
C ASN A 480 28.27 -18.55 -16.45
N GLN A 481 28.64 -18.69 -17.72
CA GLN A 481 27.96 -18.05 -18.86
C GLN A 481 27.08 -19.05 -19.60
N PHE A 482 25.99 -18.59 -20.20
CA PHE A 482 25.12 -19.41 -21.03
C PHE A 482 25.88 -20.17 -22.13
N SER A 483 25.73 -21.50 -22.19
CA SER A 483 26.23 -22.33 -23.28
C SER A 483 25.09 -22.83 -24.15
N ASN A 484 25.09 -22.43 -25.42
CA ASN A 484 24.08 -22.87 -26.37
C ASN A 484 24.15 -24.38 -26.63
N GLU A 485 25.35 -24.98 -26.60
CA GLU A 485 25.54 -26.42 -26.79
C GLU A 485 24.86 -27.22 -25.68
N LYS A 486 25.15 -26.87 -24.41
CA LYS A 486 24.51 -27.51 -23.25
C LYS A 486 23.00 -27.30 -23.23
N TYR A 487 22.55 -26.09 -23.60
CA TYR A 487 21.13 -25.80 -23.74
C TYR A 487 20.44 -26.70 -24.77
N GLN A 488 21.09 -26.99 -25.90
CA GLN A 488 20.55 -27.91 -26.91
C GLN A 488 20.52 -29.38 -26.43
N GLU A 489 21.36 -29.75 -25.47
CA GLU A 489 21.36 -31.10 -24.85
C GLU A 489 20.26 -31.27 -23.79
N VAL A 490 20.10 -30.27 -22.92
CA VAL A 490 19.18 -30.26 -21.77
C VAL A 490 17.75 -29.88 -22.20
N GLY A 491 17.61 -28.84 -23.01
CA GLY A 491 16.35 -28.26 -23.46
C GLY A 491 15.85 -27.06 -22.62
N PRO A 492 14.76 -26.41 -23.05
CA PRO A 492 14.24 -25.20 -22.43
C PRO A 492 13.49 -25.47 -21.10
N PRO A 493 13.38 -24.45 -20.22
CA PRO A 493 12.49 -24.48 -19.06
C PRO A 493 11.03 -24.20 -19.46
N TYR A 494 10.09 -24.85 -18.76
CA TYR A 494 8.65 -24.73 -18.97
C TYR A 494 7.93 -24.09 -17.77
N PHE A 495 6.86 -23.36 -18.07
CA PHE A 495 5.99 -22.70 -17.09
C PHE A 495 4.75 -23.52 -16.73
N SER A 496 4.23 -23.27 -15.52
CA SER A 496 2.86 -23.62 -15.15
C SER A 496 1.84 -22.80 -15.93
N ALA A 497 0.59 -23.27 -15.99
CA ALA A 497 -0.50 -22.54 -16.64
C ALA A 497 -0.73 -21.17 -16.00
N ALA A 498 -0.77 -21.08 -14.67
CA ALA A 498 -0.95 -19.82 -13.95
C ALA A 498 0.15 -18.81 -14.25
N ASN A 499 1.41 -19.26 -14.31
CA ASN A 499 2.54 -18.35 -14.57
C ASN A 499 2.53 -17.81 -16.02
N LEU A 500 2.10 -18.62 -17.00
CA LEU A 500 1.91 -18.14 -18.38
C LEU A 500 0.84 -17.05 -18.47
N VAL A 501 -0.31 -17.25 -17.81
CA VAL A 501 -1.40 -16.28 -17.77
C VAL A 501 -0.96 -15.00 -17.05
N LEU A 502 -0.23 -15.12 -15.94
CA LEU A 502 0.33 -13.99 -15.20
C LEU A 502 1.29 -13.14 -16.07
N TYR A 503 2.20 -13.77 -16.82
CA TYR A 503 3.08 -13.03 -17.71
C TYR A 503 2.33 -12.37 -18.88
N GLY A 504 1.35 -13.09 -19.47
CA GLY A 504 0.47 -12.52 -20.49
C GLY A 504 -0.32 -11.31 -19.98
N ALA A 505 -0.81 -11.38 -18.74
CA ALA A 505 -1.51 -10.27 -18.10
C ALA A 505 -0.58 -9.07 -17.83
N ASN A 506 0.65 -9.28 -17.37
CA ASN A 506 1.65 -8.21 -17.24
C ASN A 506 1.90 -7.52 -18.58
N PHE A 507 2.14 -8.29 -19.65
CA PHE A 507 2.37 -7.75 -21.00
C PHE A 507 1.16 -6.99 -21.56
N CYS A 508 -0.06 -7.40 -21.20
CA CYS A 508 -1.28 -6.67 -21.53
C CYS A 508 -1.41 -5.38 -20.70
N LEU A 509 -1.15 -5.45 -19.39
CA LEU A 509 -1.36 -4.37 -18.43
C LEU A 509 -0.47 -3.16 -18.70
N TYR A 510 0.81 -3.36 -19.03
CA TYR A 510 1.75 -2.24 -19.23
C TYR A 510 1.30 -1.23 -20.31
N PRO A 511 1.06 -1.62 -21.58
CA PRO A 511 0.57 -0.70 -22.59
C PRO A 511 -0.87 -0.25 -22.30
N PHE A 512 -1.72 -1.14 -21.78
CA PHE A 512 -3.12 -0.82 -21.48
C PHE A 512 -3.22 0.30 -20.44
N ALA A 513 -2.56 0.15 -19.29
CA ALA A 513 -2.67 1.08 -18.17
C ALA A 513 -2.22 2.48 -18.57
N ILE A 514 -1.13 2.60 -19.34
CA ILE A 514 -0.65 3.89 -19.84
C ILE A 514 -1.64 4.49 -20.84
N LEU A 515 -1.97 3.78 -21.90
CA LEU A 515 -2.79 4.33 -22.98
C LEU A 515 -4.22 4.64 -22.50
N TYR A 516 -4.80 3.77 -21.69
CA TYR A 516 -6.10 4.00 -21.08
C TYR A 516 -6.07 5.26 -20.20
N GLN A 517 -5.10 5.37 -19.29
CA GLN A 517 -4.98 6.54 -18.40
C GLN A 517 -4.70 7.83 -19.19
N LEU A 518 -3.86 7.77 -20.24
CA LEU A 518 -3.59 8.91 -21.11
C LEU A 518 -4.84 9.42 -21.82
N VAL A 519 -5.74 8.51 -22.23
CA VAL A 519 -6.97 8.88 -22.95
C VAL A 519 -8.05 9.35 -21.97
N THR A 520 -8.24 8.68 -20.83
CA THR A 520 -9.32 9.00 -19.89
C THR A 520 -9.00 10.19 -18.99
N GLU A 521 -7.74 10.37 -18.62
CA GLU A 521 -7.29 11.36 -17.64
C GLU A 521 -6.26 12.32 -18.25
N TRP A 522 -6.40 12.63 -19.55
CA TRP A 522 -5.46 13.48 -20.29
C TRP A 522 -5.23 14.84 -19.62
N ASP A 523 -6.30 15.49 -19.16
CA ASP A 523 -6.20 16.82 -18.54
C ASP A 523 -5.40 16.78 -17.22
N SER A 524 -5.67 15.79 -16.39
CA SER A 524 -4.94 15.49 -15.15
C SER A 524 -3.46 15.18 -15.43
N MET A 525 -3.19 14.37 -16.45
CA MET A 525 -1.85 13.95 -16.84
C MET A 525 -1.04 15.10 -17.43
N LYS A 526 -1.62 15.88 -18.35
CA LYS A 526 -0.99 17.06 -18.95
C LYS A 526 -0.62 18.08 -17.89
N ALA A 527 -1.53 18.37 -16.96
CA ALA A 527 -1.26 19.27 -15.84
C ALA A 527 -0.12 18.75 -14.95
N SER A 528 -0.05 17.43 -14.75
CA SER A 528 1.02 16.78 -14.00
C SER A 528 2.37 16.96 -14.69
N PHE A 529 2.49 16.63 -15.99
CA PHE A 529 3.73 16.84 -16.74
C PHE A 529 4.19 18.30 -16.80
N VAL A 530 3.25 19.25 -16.95
CA VAL A 530 3.57 20.68 -16.89
C VAL A 530 4.10 21.06 -15.51
N SER A 531 3.48 20.58 -14.44
CA SER A 531 3.92 20.84 -13.06
C SER A 531 5.31 20.27 -12.79
N VAL A 532 5.60 19.08 -13.31
CA VAL A 532 6.93 18.46 -13.26
C VAL A 532 7.96 19.32 -13.99
N TRP A 533 7.66 19.74 -15.22
CA TRP A 533 8.58 20.56 -16.00
C TRP A 533 8.90 21.89 -15.33
N VAL A 534 7.89 22.55 -14.75
CA VAL A 534 8.07 23.79 -13.99
C VAL A 534 8.94 23.55 -12.76
N SER A 535 8.68 22.51 -11.95
CA SER A 535 9.51 22.18 -10.78
C SER A 535 10.98 21.93 -11.15
N ILE A 536 11.24 21.19 -12.23
CA ILE A 536 12.60 20.94 -12.70
C ILE A 536 13.26 22.25 -13.15
N SER A 537 12.56 23.05 -13.96
CA SER A 537 13.07 24.34 -14.44
C SER A 537 13.37 25.31 -13.30
N ASP A 538 12.50 25.40 -12.29
CA ASP A 538 12.66 26.30 -11.14
C ASP A 538 13.85 25.87 -10.26
N ALA A 539 14.04 24.56 -10.07
CA ALA A 539 15.19 24.03 -9.35
C ALA A 539 16.53 24.42 -10.01
N PHE A 540 16.57 24.55 -11.34
CA PHE A 540 17.76 25.02 -12.06
C PHE A 540 17.90 26.55 -12.12
N ARG A 541 16.81 27.32 -11.98
CA ARG A 541 16.83 28.77 -12.18
C ARG A 541 17.03 29.61 -10.93
N SER A 542 17.22 29.00 -9.75
CA SER A 542 17.46 29.69 -8.46
C SER A 542 16.48 30.85 -8.19
N LYS A 543 15.28 30.82 -8.79
CA LYS A 543 14.23 31.81 -8.58
C LYS A 543 13.21 31.14 -7.67
N HIS A 544 13.08 31.64 -6.43
CA HIS A 544 11.99 31.23 -5.55
C HIS A 544 10.67 31.60 -6.22
N SER A 545 9.97 30.61 -6.75
CA SER A 545 8.59 30.75 -7.22
C SER A 545 7.69 31.10 -6.03
N GLU A 546 6.75 32.02 -6.21
CA GLU A 546 5.92 32.63 -5.16
C GLU A 546 4.97 31.65 -4.43
N SER A 547 4.87 30.38 -4.85
CA SER A 547 4.26 29.33 -4.00
C SER A 547 4.76 27.92 -4.35
N SER A 548 5.31 27.21 -3.35
CA SER A 548 5.73 25.80 -3.44
C SER A 548 4.59 24.86 -3.90
N TYR A 549 3.34 25.26 -3.58
CA TYR A 549 2.11 24.51 -3.82
C TYR A 549 1.42 24.84 -5.16
N GLY A 550 1.82 25.92 -5.85
CA GLY A 550 1.27 26.29 -7.15
C GLY A 550 -0.26 26.40 -7.15
N ARG A 551 -0.92 25.67 -8.06
CA ARG A 551 -2.38 25.65 -8.21
C ARG A 551 -3.15 25.05 -7.03
N TYR A 552 -2.47 24.37 -6.10
CA TYR A 552 -3.09 23.72 -4.95
C TYR A 552 -2.96 24.56 -3.67
N ALA A 553 -2.54 25.82 -3.77
CA ALA A 553 -2.38 26.70 -2.60
C ALA A 553 -3.68 26.87 -1.80
N ASP A 554 -4.83 26.79 -2.47
CA ASP A 554 -6.15 26.91 -1.87
C ASP A 554 -6.67 25.62 -1.22
N ASP A 555 -6.00 24.48 -1.42
CA ASP A 555 -6.35 23.23 -0.73
C ASP A 555 -6.13 23.39 0.79
N PRO A 556 -7.09 22.98 1.65
CA PRO A 556 -7.01 23.18 3.09
C PRO A 556 -5.77 22.50 3.70
N HIS A 557 -5.39 21.32 3.20
CA HIS A 557 -4.20 20.66 3.70
C HIS A 557 -2.93 21.41 3.30
N CYS A 558 -2.85 21.92 2.06
CA CYS A 558 -1.74 22.73 1.57
C CYS A 558 -1.61 24.06 2.30
N LYS A 559 -2.74 24.75 2.55
CA LYS A 559 -2.79 25.99 3.33
C LYS A 559 -2.25 25.81 4.74
N MET A 560 -2.63 24.74 5.44
CA MET A 560 -2.06 24.40 6.74
C MET A 560 -0.55 24.08 6.64
N MET A 561 -0.13 23.34 5.61
CA MET A 561 1.27 22.98 5.42
C MET A 561 2.18 24.15 5.02
N SER A 562 1.63 25.19 4.40
CA SER A 562 2.37 26.38 3.95
C SER A 562 3.09 27.12 5.10
N GLN A 563 2.66 26.90 6.34
CA GLN A 563 3.28 27.48 7.54
C GLN A 563 4.58 26.78 7.93
N TYR A 564 4.87 25.60 7.38
CA TYR A 564 6.09 24.82 7.61
C TYR A 564 7.08 25.04 6.47
N GLU A 565 8.37 25.08 6.81
CA GLU A 565 9.40 25.22 5.79
C GLU A 565 9.52 23.95 4.93
N ASP A 566 9.40 24.13 3.62
CA ASP A 566 9.57 23.06 2.66
C ASP A 566 11.05 22.65 2.46
N VAL A 567 11.23 21.43 1.94
CA VAL A 567 12.57 20.91 1.60
C VAL A 567 13.03 21.55 0.29
N PRO A 568 14.24 22.12 0.22
CA PRO A 568 14.78 22.65 -1.02
C PRO A 568 14.89 21.60 -2.12
N ASP A 569 14.37 21.90 -3.31
CA ASP A 569 14.33 20.98 -4.45
C ASP A 569 15.72 20.48 -4.88
N TRP A 570 16.76 21.31 -4.74
CA TRP A 570 18.13 20.93 -5.11
C TRP A 570 18.71 19.80 -4.25
N TRP A 571 18.19 19.57 -3.02
CA TRP A 571 18.62 18.43 -2.19
C TRP A 571 18.29 17.10 -2.87
N PHE A 572 17.11 17.00 -3.49
CA PHE A 572 16.69 15.80 -4.22
C PHE A 572 17.51 15.59 -5.49
N ILE A 573 17.85 16.67 -6.20
CA ILE A 573 18.72 16.61 -7.38
C ILE A 573 20.13 16.17 -6.99
N ALA A 574 20.67 16.70 -5.88
CA ALA A 574 21.99 16.30 -5.38
C ALA A 574 22.03 14.81 -5.03
N ILE A 575 20.99 14.28 -4.36
CA ILE A 575 20.88 12.85 -4.09
C ILE A 575 20.83 12.05 -5.39
N LEU A 576 20.00 12.45 -6.36
CA LEU A 576 19.89 11.77 -7.65
C LEU A 576 21.25 11.68 -8.37
N VAL A 577 22.02 12.78 -8.40
CA VAL A 577 23.34 12.84 -9.05
C VAL A 577 24.36 11.95 -8.31
N VAL A 578 24.41 12.03 -6.98
CA VAL A 578 25.34 11.23 -6.16
C VAL A 578 25.02 9.74 -6.28
N SER A 579 23.75 9.35 -6.18
CA SER A 579 23.31 7.95 -6.29
C SER A 579 23.53 7.40 -7.69
N THR A 580 23.30 8.20 -8.75
CA THR A 580 23.61 7.82 -10.13
C THR A 580 25.12 7.62 -10.32
N SER A 581 25.95 8.47 -9.71
CA SER A 581 27.41 8.34 -9.76
C SER A 581 27.89 7.03 -9.11
N PHE A 582 27.29 6.64 -7.99
CA PHE A 582 27.56 5.33 -7.37
C PHE A 582 27.06 4.15 -8.20
N ALA A 583 25.91 4.28 -8.89
CA ALA A 583 25.44 3.25 -9.81
C ALA A 583 26.41 3.05 -10.98
N ILE A 584 26.92 4.13 -11.57
CA ILE A 584 27.93 4.09 -12.64
C ILE A 584 29.21 3.45 -12.12
N ALA A 585 29.68 3.84 -10.93
CA ALA A 585 30.86 3.26 -10.31
C ALA A 585 30.72 1.74 -10.09
N ALA A 586 29.55 1.27 -9.61
CA ALA A 586 29.29 -0.14 -9.40
C ALA A 586 29.37 -0.95 -10.71
N VAL A 587 28.98 -0.37 -11.84
CA VAL A 587 28.99 -1.03 -13.15
C VAL A 587 30.35 -0.94 -13.85
N VAL A 588 31.08 0.16 -13.70
CA VAL A 588 32.38 0.39 -14.37
C VAL A 588 33.52 -0.35 -13.67
N PHE A 589 33.55 -0.36 -12.33
CA PHE A 589 34.67 -0.95 -11.58
C PHE A 589 34.54 -2.46 -11.33
N TYR A 590 33.34 -3.03 -11.53
CA TYR A 590 33.08 -4.44 -11.28
C TYR A 590 32.51 -5.13 -12.52
N PRO A 591 32.83 -6.42 -12.74
CA PRO A 591 32.40 -7.18 -13.91
C PRO A 591 30.93 -7.59 -13.80
N THR A 592 30.03 -6.61 -13.84
CA THR A 592 28.57 -6.77 -13.80
C THR A 592 27.96 -7.08 -15.17
N GLU A 593 28.79 -7.12 -16.23
CA GLU A 593 28.38 -7.28 -17.63
C GLU A 593 27.34 -6.23 -18.10
N THR A 594 27.19 -5.15 -17.34
CA THR A 594 26.19 -4.12 -17.59
C THR A 594 26.85 -2.93 -18.30
N PRO A 595 26.27 -2.39 -19.37
CA PRO A 595 26.74 -1.16 -19.99
C PRO A 595 26.18 0.07 -19.25
N VAL A 596 26.93 1.17 -19.22
CA VAL A 596 26.55 2.41 -18.51
C VAL A 596 25.21 2.98 -18.99
N TRP A 597 24.90 2.87 -20.28
CA TRP A 597 23.61 3.32 -20.82
C TRP A 597 22.42 2.59 -20.17
N GLY A 598 22.61 1.36 -19.67
CA GLY A 598 21.57 0.59 -18.99
C GLY A 598 21.06 1.27 -17.72
N ILE A 599 21.95 1.97 -16.99
CA ILE A 599 21.57 2.75 -15.80
C ILE A 599 20.70 3.95 -16.17
N PHE A 600 21.08 4.70 -17.21
CA PHE A 600 20.26 5.82 -17.69
C PHE A 600 18.92 5.34 -18.25
N PHE A 601 18.90 4.18 -18.88
CA PHE A 601 17.68 3.54 -19.36
C PHE A 601 16.73 3.18 -18.21
N THR A 602 17.22 2.58 -17.12
CA THR A 602 16.36 2.25 -15.96
C THR A 602 15.86 3.49 -15.24
N ILE A 603 16.64 4.55 -15.16
CA ILE A 603 16.21 5.86 -14.63
C ILE A 603 15.09 6.44 -15.52
N LEU A 604 15.27 6.44 -16.85
CA LEU A 604 14.31 7.00 -17.79
C LEU A 604 12.98 6.24 -17.81
N ILE A 605 13.00 4.91 -17.82
CA ILE A 605 11.77 4.12 -17.83
C ILE A 605 10.99 4.30 -16.52
N ASN A 606 11.67 4.34 -15.38
CA ASN A 606 11.04 4.63 -14.10
C ASN A 606 10.40 6.02 -14.10
N PHE A 607 11.10 7.05 -14.61
CA PHE A 607 10.54 8.40 -14.71
C PHE A 607 9.22 8.45 -15.50
N ILE A 608 9.17 7.76 -16.65
CA ILE A 608 7.99 7.76 -17.53
C ILE A 608 6.81 7.03 -16.88
N PHE A 609 7.06 5.87 -16.24
CA PHE A 609 6.01 5.02 -15.71
C PHE A 609 5.58 5.41 -14.29
N LEU A 610 6.41 6.09 -13.51
CA LEU A 610 6.10 6.44 -12.12
C LEU A 610 4.83 7.30 -12.02
N ILE A 611 4.69 8.35 -12.84
CA ILE A 611 3.55 9.28 -12.84
C ILE A 611 2.20 8.54 -13.00
N PRO A 612 1.96 7.76 -14.07
CA PRO A 612 0.69 7.05 -14.22
C PRO A 612 0.47 5.97 -13.16
N LEU A 613 1.52 5.25 -12.74
CA LEU A 613 1.40 4.19 -11.73
C LEU A 613 0.98 4.73 -10.37
N THR A 614 1.65 5.77 -9.88
CA THR A 614 1.33 6.36 -8.58
C THR A 614 0.01 7.12 -8.63
N SER A 615 -0.38 7.69 -9.78
CA SER A 615 -1.69 8.31 -9.95
C SER A 615 -2.81 7.29 -9.73
N ILE A 616 -2.71 6.11 -10.35
CA ILE A 616 -3.66 4.99 -10.13
C ILE A 616 -3.62 4.52 -8.67
N ALA A 617 -2.43 4.34 -8.10
CA ALA A 617 -2.28 3.90 -6.72
C ALA A 617 -2.88 4.89 -5.70
N SER A 618 -2.71 6.19 -5.93
CA SER A 618 -3.20 7.24 -5.05
C SER A 618 -4.72 7.31 -4.96
N THR A 619 -5.44 6.93 -6.02
CA THR A 619 -6.92 7.01 -6.07
C THR A 619 -7.58 5.66 -5.79
N THR A 620 -7.00 4.57 -6.28
CA THR A 620 -7.60 3.23 -6.20
C THR A 620 -7.02 2.38 -5.06
N GLY A 621 -5.79 2.65 -4.62
CA GLY A 621 -5.02 1.78 -3.73
C GLY A 621 -4.34 0.58 -4.44
N PHE A 622 -4.49 0.44 -5.76
CA PHE A 622 -3.87 -0.63 -6.54
C PHE A 622 -2.54 -0.18 -7.15
N SER A 623 -1.49 -1.00 -6.99
CA SER A 623 -0.17 -0.79 -7.57
C SER A 623 0.37 -2.08 -8.19
N PHE A 624 1.25 -1.95 -9.19
CA PHE A 624 1.92 -3.07 -9.84
C PHE A 624 3.35 -2.67 -10.23
N GLY A 625 4.27 -3.64 -10.22
CA GLY A 625 5.70 -3.39 -10.41
C GLY A 625 6.16 -3.38 -11.87
N LEU A 626 7.26 -2.64 -12.13
CA LEU A 626 7.93 -2.56 -13.43
C LEU A 626 8.98 -3.67 -13.68
N ASN A 627 9.14 -4.60 -12.74
CA ASN A 627 10.16 -5.64 -12.79
C ASN A 627 10.09 -6.47 -14.08
N VAL A 628 8.91 -6.98 -14.45
CA VAL A 628 8.75 -7.82 -15.66
C VAL A 628 9.02 -7.02 -16.94
N LEU A 629 8.62 -5.75 -16.99
CA LEU A 629 8.87 -4.89 -18.16
C LEU A 629 10.37 -4.62 -18.36
N VAL A 630 11.06 -4.24 -17.27
CA VAL A 630 12.51 -3.97 -17.32
C VAL A 630 13.25 -5.25 -17.68
N GLU A 631 12.87 -6.39 -17.09
CA GLU A 631 13.45 -7.70 -17.42
C GLU A 631 13.33 -8.04 -18.91
N LEU A 632 12.16 -7.80 -19.49
CA LEU A 632 11.90 -8.08 -20.89
C LEU A 632 12.77 -7.21 -21.81
N ILE A 633 12.81 -5.90 -21.59
CA ILE A 633 13.55 -4.97 -22.46
C ILE A 633 15.05 -5.21 -22.33
N VAL A 634 15.55 -5.33 -21.10
CA VAL A 634 16.97 -5.60 -20.85
C VAL A 634 17.38 -6.94 -21.44
N GLY A 635 16.57 -7.99 -21.30
CA GLY A 635 16.86 -9.29 -21.88
C GLY A 635 16.97 -9.28 -23.40
N TYR A 636 16.23 -8.41 -24.11
CA TYR A 636 16.39 -8.23 -25.56
C TYR A 636 17.61 -7.37 -25.91
N ALA A 637 17.94 -6.38 -25.07
CA ALA A 637 19.04 -5.45 -25.34
C ALA A 637 20.42 -6.01 -24.99
N ILE A 638 20.50 -6.84 -23.94
CA ILE A 638 21.72 -7.50 -23.45
C ILE A 638 21.42 -8.99 -23.32
N PRO A 639 21.36 -9.73 -24.43
CA PRO A 639 21.05 -11.16 -24.41
C PRO A 639 22.22 -11.97 -23.84
N ASN A 640 21.91 -13.14 -23.27
CA ASN A 640 22.86 -14.12 -22.72
C ASN A 640 23.67 -13.63 -21.50
N SER A 641 23.16 -12.67 -20.73
CA SER A 641 23.75 -12.25 -19.46
C SER A 641 22.70 -12.13 -18.37
N GLY A 642 22.68 -13.10 -17.45
CA GLY A 642 21.82 -13.04 -16.27
C GLY A 642 22.32 -12.04 -15.22
N ILE A 643 23.63 -11.80 -15.15
CA ILE A 643 24.26 -10.83 -14.23
C ILE A 643 23.88 -9.39 -14.59
N ALA A 644 23.92 -9.04 -15.88
CA ALA A 644 23.50 -7.73 -16.34
C ALA A 644 22.01 -7.49 -16.07
N LEU A 645 21.19 -8.51 -16.33
CA LEU A 645 19.76 -8.47 -16.08
C LEU A 645 19.44 -8.24 -14.61
N ILE A 646 20.01 -9.01 -13.68
CA ILE A 646 19.72 -8.84 -12.25
C ILE A 646 20.22 -7.51 -11.70
N THR A 647 21.28 -6.96 -12.28
CA THR A 647 21.79 -5.63 -11.91
C THR A 647 20.79 -4.54 -12.33
N LEU A 648 20.35 -4.55 -13.60
CA LEU A 648 19.39 -3.56 -14.11
C LEU A 648 17.97 -3.76 -13.56
N LYS A 649 17.57 -5.00 -13.26
CA LYS A 649 16.31 -5.31 -12.57
C LYS A 649 16.28 -4.72 -11.16
N ALA A 650 17.39 -4.78 -10.43
CA ALA A 650 17.48 -4.18 -9.10
C ALA A 650 17.23 -2.67 -9.14
N PHE A 651 17.84 -1.96 -10.10
CA PHE A 651 17.54 -0.54 -10.33
C PHE A 651 16.10 -0.33 -10.80
N GLY A 652 15.65 -1.11 -11.78
CA GLY A 652 14.34 -0.98 -12.40
C GLY A 652 13.17 -1.08 -11.42
N TYR A 653 13.22 -1.99 -10.46
CA TYR A 653 12.16 -2.17 -9.45
C TYR A 653 12.34 -1.27 -8.23
N ASN A 654 13.56 -1.14 -7.72
CA ASN A 654 13.78 -0.46 -6.44
C ASN A 654 13.60 1.06 -6.53
N ILE A 655 13.87 1.66 -7.68
CA ILE A 655 13.63 3.09 -7.91
C ILE A 655 12.14 3.42 -7.72
N ASP A 656 11.26 2.70 -8.42
CA ASP A 656 9.79 2.87 -8.32
C ASP A 656 9.28 2.55 -6.91
N SER A 657 9.68 1.40 -6.35
CA SER A 657 9.23 0.99 -5.02
C SER A 657 9.61 2.00 -3.93
N GLN A 658 10.85 2.51 -3.94
CA GLN A 658 11.28 3.51 -2.96
C GLN A 658 10.66 4.88 -3.21
N ALA A 659 10.51 5.30 -4.47
CA ALA A 659 9.81 6.54 -4.79
C ALA A 659 8.36 6.49 -4.30
N SER A 660 7.64 5.38 -4.57
CA SER A 660 6.27 5.15 -4.14
C SER A 660 6.12 5.17 -2.61
N ASN A 661 7.00 4.46 -1.89
CA ASN A 661 7.02 4.46 -0.41
C ASN A 661 7.21 5.88 0.13
N TYR A 662 8.15 6.62 -0.42
CA TYR A 662 8.45 7.97 0.04
C TYR A 662 7.30 8.96 -0.26
N ILE A 663 6.65 8.86 -1.42
CA ILE A 663 5.46 9.67 -1.76
C ILE A 663 4.30 9.36 -0.81
N THR A 664 4.11 8.08 -0.50
CA THR A 664 3.10 7.59 0.43
C THR A 664 3.33 8.17 1.83
N ASP A 665 4.57 8.13 2.33
CA ASP A 665 4.96 8.74 3.60
C ASP A 665 4.80 10.28 3.58
N GLN A 666 5.05 10.94 2.45
CA GLN A 666 4.82 12.38 2.31
C GLN A 666 3.34 12.74 2.36
N LYS A 667 2.45 11.93 1.77
CA LYS A 667 1.00 12.13 1.91
C LYS A 667 0.55 11.87 3.36
N LEU A 668 1.08 10.83 4.00
CA LEU A 668 0.84 10.54 5.42
C LEU A 668 1.18 11.76 6.30
N ALA A 669 2.37 12.33 6.09
CA ALA A 669 2.81 13.55 6.73
C ALA A 669 1.93 14.78 6.43
N HIS A 670 1.46 14.91 5.20
CA HIS A 670 0.62 16.01 4.75
C HIS A 670 -0.73 16.04 5.48
N TYR A 671 -1.31 14.87 5.72
CA TYR A 671 -2.53 14.72 6.52
C TYR A 671 -2.28 14.93 8.01
N ALA A 672 -1.16 14.42 8.55
CA ALA A 672 -0.81 14.54 9.96
C ALA A 672 -0.09 15.85 10.36
N LYS A 673 0.11 16.77 9.40
CA LYS A 673 0.73 18.09 9.61
C LYS A 673 2.14 18.02 10.19
N ILE A 674 2.95 17.11 9.63
CA ILE A 674 4.34 16.90 10.03
C ILE A 674 5.27 17.74 9.13
N PRO A 675 6.22 18.51 9.69
CA PRO A 675 7.12 19.36 8.91
C PRO A 675 7.92 18.58 7.85
N PRO A 676 7.93 19.01 6.57
CA PRO A 676 8.59 18.27 5.48
C PRO A 676 10.10 18.06 5.68
N LYS A 677 10.81 19.05 6.23
CA LYS A 677 12.26 18.94 6.52
C LYS A 677 12.59 17.87 7.55
N ALA A 678 11.76 17.72 8.58
CA ALA A 678 11.97 16.75 9.64
C ALA A 678 11.89 15.31 9.10
N ILE A 679 10.91 15.07 8.22
CA ILE A 679 10.71 13.80 7.52
C ILE A 679 11.87 13.48 6.60
N PHE A 680 12.28 14.44 5.76
CA PHE A 680 13.40 14.23 4.85
C PHE A 680 14.67 13.82 5.58
N LYS A 681 15.02 14.52 6.67
CA LYS A 681 16.16 14.15 7.53
C LYS A 681 16.00 12.76 8.13
N GLY A 682 14.83 12.46 8.69
CA GLY A 682 14.53 11.19 9.33
C GLY A 682 14.64 10.01 8.38
N GLN A 683 14.02 10.10 7.20
CA GLN A 683 14.03 9.03 6.20
C GLN A 683 15.43 8.81 5.60
N LEU A 684 16.20 9.88 5.34
CA LEU A 684 17.56 9.76 4.80
C LEU A 684 18.48 8.97 5.75
N ILE A 685 18.46 9.33 7.04
CA ILE A 685 19.27 8.67 8.07
C ILE A 685 18.76 7.25 8.33
N SER A 686 17.44 7.08 8.41
CA SER A 686 16.82 5.76 8.59
C SER A 686 17.19 4.78 7.48
N THR A 687 17.14 5.24 6.22
CA THR A 687 17.56 4.47 5.05
C THR A 687 19.03 4.07 5.17
N LEU A 688 19.91 4.99 5.57
CA LEU A 688 21.33 4.69 5.77
C LEU A 688 21.55 3.62 6.85
N ILE A 689 20.86 3.72 7.98
CA ILE A 689 20.90 2.71 9.05
C ILE A 689 20.44 1.35 8.50
N ASN A 690 19.32 1.32 7.79
CA ASN A 690 18.79 0.09 7.18
C ASN A 690 19.81 -0.55 6.24
N ILE A 691 20.46 0.23 5.37
CA ILE A 691 21.49 -0.27 4.44
C ILE A 691 22.64 -0.93 5.21
N VAL A 692 23.19 -0.26 6.22
CA VAL A 692 24.32 -0.78 7.00
C VAL A 692 23.93 -2.06 7.73
N VAL A 693 22.77 -2.06 8.38
CA VAL A 693 22.27 -3.22 9.14
C VAL A 693 21.97 -4.40 8.22
N SER A 694 21.19 -4.19 7.15
CA SER A 694 20.83 -5.25 6.21
C SER A 694 22.05 -5.88 5.54
N LEU A 695 23.05 -5.09 5.13
CA LEU A 695 24.29 -5.61 4.56
C LEU A 695 25.12 -6.39 5.59
N THR A 696 25.15 -5.93 6.85
CA THR A 696 25.83 -6.62 7.94
C THR A 696 25.18 -7.98 8.20
N VAL A 697 23.86 -8.02 8.33
CA VAL A 697 23.09 -9.26 8.53
C VAL A 697 23.26 -10.21 7.35
N ALA A 698 23.16 -9.71 6.11
CA ALA A 698 23.32 -10.52 4.91
C ALA A 698 24.72 -11.18 4.83
N ASN A 699 25.80 -10.42 5.07
CA ASN A 699 27.15 -11.00 5.04
C ASN A 699 27.40 -11.95 6.22
N TRP A 700 26.83 -11.66 7.39
CA TRP A 700 26.89 -12.58 8.54
C TRP A 700 26.18 -13.90 8.22
N GLN A 701 24.99 -13.85 7.61
CA GLN A 701 24.24 -15.05 7.21
C GLN A 701 25.02 -15.88 6.18
N LEU A 702 25.58 -15.24 5.16
CA LEU A 702 26.40 -15.91 4.14
C LEU A 702 27.68 -16.54 4.70
N GLY A 703 28.23 -16.01 5.79
CA GLY A 703 29.46 -16.51 6.41
C GLY A 703 29.26 -17.58 7.49
N ASN A 704 28.12 -17.53 8.21
CA ASN A 704 27.91 -18.36 9.41
C ASN A 704 26.81 -19.41 9.29
N ILE A 705 25.93 -19.31 8.28
CA ILE A 705 24.86 -20.30 8.08
C ILE A 705 25.27 -21.23 6.93
N SER A 706 25.66 -22.45 7.27
CA SER A 706 25.93 -23.52 6.30
C SER A 706 24.66 -23.90 5.56
N ASP A 707 24.71 -24.13 4.24
CA ASP A 707 23.56 -24.57 3.43
C ASP A 707 22.36 -23.60 3.41
N ILE A 708 22.62 -22.29 3.54
CA ILE A 708 21.60 -21.26 3.36
C ILE A 708 20.97 -21.35 1.97
N CYS A 709 19.66 -21.13 1.88
CA CYS A 709 18.85 -21.30 0.67
C CYS A 709 18.68 -22.76 0.19
N ASP A 710 19.09 -23.76 0.99
CA ASP A 710 18.68 -25.14 0.76
C ASP A 710 17.20 -25.38 1.14
N ARG A 711 16.55 -26.32 0.44
CA ARG A 711 15.17 -26.73 0.72
C ARG A 711 15.02 -27.36 2.10
N HIS A 712 16.03 -28.08 2.56
CA HIS A 712 16.00 -28.83 3.82
C HIS A 712 16.80 -28.15 4.93
N GLN A 713 17.07 -26.85 4.80
CA GLN A 713 17.77 -26.10 5.83
C GLN A 713 17.01 -26.15 7.16
N LYS A 714 17.72 -26.48 8.25
CA LYS A 714 17.23 -26.66 9.61
C LYS A 714 16.36 -25.49 10.10
N ASP A 715 16.79 -24.26 9.83
CA ASP A 715 16.10 -23.04 10.27
C ASP A 715 15.03 -22.54 9.29
N LYS A 716 14.69 -23.35 8.27
CA LYS A 716 13.71 -23.04 7.21
C LYS A 716 14.10 -21.81 6.36
N LEU A 717 15.39 -21.51 6.27
CA LEU A 717 15.96 -20.44 5.42
C LEU A 717 16.11 -20.91 3.96
N SER A 718 14.97 -21.19 3.31
CA SER A 718 14.91 -21.72 1.94
C SER A 718 14.97 -20.67 0.83
N CYS A 719 15.00 -19.38 1.19
CA CYS A 719 15.16 -18.23 0.31
C CYS A 719 14.18 -18.19 -0.89
N PRO A 720 12.85 -18.19 -0.68
CA PRO A 720 11.88 -18.16 -1.77
C PRO A 720 12.07 -16.96 -2.71
N GLY A 721 12.29 -15.76 -2.15
CA GLY A 721 12.51 -14.54 -2.93
C GLY A 721 13.77 -14.58 -3.81
N ALA A 722 14.91 -15.04 -3.25
CA ALA A 722 16.16 -15.17 -4.01
C ALA A 722 16.04 -16.23 -5.12
N ASN A 723 15.31 -17.32 -4.87
CA ASN A 723 15.02 -18.32 -5.89
C ASN A 723 14.19 -17.74 -7.04
N THR A 724 13.10 -17.02 -6.76
CA THR A 724 12.32 -16.33 -7.81
C THR A 724 13.17 -15.31 -8.58
N TYR A 725 14.04 -14.59 -7.87
CA TYR A 725 14.97 -13.63 -8.47
C TYR A 725 15.95 -14.31 -9.44
N PHE A 726 16.52 -15.43 -9.04
CA PHE A 726 17.40 -16.26 -9.87
C PHE A 726 16.68 -16.91 -11.04
N TYR A 727 15.49 -17.50 -10.85
CA TYR A 727 14.76 -18.10 -11.98
C TYR A 727 14.41 -17.07 -13.06
N SER A 728 14.09 -15.84 -12.66
CA SER A 728 13.91 -14.72 -13.58
C SER A 728 15.21 -14.34 -14.30
N SER A 729 16.37 -14.34 -13.61
CA SER A 729 17.67 -14.03 -14.24
C SER A 729 18.01 -15.00 -15.37
N VAL A 730 17.68 -16.27 -15.16
CA VAL A 730 17.95 -17.34 -16.13
C VAL A 730 17.00 -17.22 -17.32
N GLN A 731 15.72 -17.00 -17.06
CA GLN A 731 14.71 -16.91 -18.12
C GLN A 731 14.96 -15.71 -19.03
N TYR A 732 15.04 -14.52 -18.44
CA TYR A 732 15.09 -13.27 -19.19
C TYR A 732 16.51 -12.86 -19.56
N GLY A 733 17.53 -13.36 -18.86
CA GLY A 733 18.92 -12.92 -19.03
C GLY A 733 19.76 -13.95 -19.76
N GLU A 734 19.96 -15.13 -19.15
CA GLU A 734 20.79 -16.20 -19.73
C GLU A 734 20.19 -16.80 -21.00
N ILE A 735 18.93 -17.24 -20.95
CA ILE A 735 18.24 -17.82 -22.11
C ILE A 735 17.76 -16.70 -23.05
N GLY A 736 17.29 -15.61 -22.45
CA GLY A 736 16.83 -14.42 -23.15
C GLY A 736 15.38 -14.53 -23.64
N PRO A 737 14.64 -13.40 -23.66
CA PRO A 737 13.25 -13.35 -24.09
C PRO A 737 13.07 -13.70 -25.58
N GLN A 738 14.12 -13.57 -26.39
CA GLN A 738 14.07 -13.97 -27.79
C GLN A 738 13.78 -15.46 -27.95
N LYS A 739 14.47 -16.34 -27.21
CA LYS A 739 14.25 -17.80 -27.27
C LYS A 739 12.94 -18.19 -26.58
N VAL A 740 12.62 -17.56 -25.46
CA VAL A 740 11.41 -17.86 -24.68
C VAL A 740 10.14 -17.40 -25.40
N PHE A 741 10.04 -16.13 -25.80
CA PHE A 741 8.82 -15.55 -26.35
C PHE A 741 8.78 -15.49 -27.87
N SER A 742 9.85 -15.81 -28.60
CA SER A 742 9.78 -16.02 -30.06
C SER A 742 9.76 -17.50 -30.42
N GLY A 743 10.36 -18.35 -29.58
CA GLY A 743 10.43 -19.79 -29.80
C GLY A 743 9.34 -20.53 -29.02
N LEU A 744 9.48 -20.59 -27.70
CA LEU A 744 8.67 -21.49 -26.87
C LEU A 744 7.23 -20.98 -26.64
N TYR A 745 7.04 -19.69 -26.41
CA TYR A 745 5.75 -19.05 -26.10
C TYR A 745 5.48 -17.82 -26.99
N PRO A 746 5.37 -18.00 -28.33
CA PRO A 746 5.18 -16.89 -29.28
C PRO A 746 3.90 -16.08 -29.06
N VAL A 747 2.85 -16.72 -28.53
CA VAL A 747 1.54 -16.08 -28.34
C VAL A 747 1.59 -14.94 -27.32
N LEU A 748 2.47 -15.00 -26.32
CA LEU A 748 2.53 -13.98 -25.25
C LEU A 748 2.88 -12.58 -25.77
N LYS A 749 3.60 -12.45 -26.90
CA LYS A 749 3.89 -11.15 -27.50
C LYS A 749 2.63 -10.42 -27.97
N TRP A 750 1.62 -11.17 -28.40
CA TRP A 750 0.34 -10.60 -28.83
C TRP A 750 -0.47 -10.04 -27.67
N CYS A 751 -0.14 -10.37 -26.42
CA CYS A 751 -0.75 -9.74 -25.25
C CYS A 751 -0.44 -8.24 -25.18
N PHE A 752 0.71 -7.76 -25.68
CA PHE A 752 0.98 -6.32 -25.81
C PHE A 752 -0.01 -5.65 -26.76
N LEU A 753 -0.24 -6.25 -27.93
CA LEU A 753 -1.21 -5.75 -28.89
C LEU A 753 -2.63 -5.81 -28.33
N LEU A 754 -2.98 -6.89 -27.63
CA LEU A 754 -4.26 -7.02 -26.94
C LEU A 754 -4.46 -5.86 -25.95
N GLY A 755 -3.44 -5.52 -25.16
CA GLY A 755 -3.47 -4.38 -24.24
C GLY A 755 -3.76 -3.06 -24.96
N VAL A 756 -3.11 -2.80 -26.09
CA VAL A 756 -3.39 -1.60 -26.91
C VAL A 756 -4.81 -1.61 -27.47
N LEU A 757 -5.25 -2.74 -28.03
CA LEU A 757 -6.56 -2.87 -28.66
C LEU A 757 -7.72 -2.82 -27.66
N LEU A 758 -7.53 -3.31 -26.43
CA LEU A 758 -8.53 -3.27 -25.37
C LEU A 758 -8.84 -1.86 -24.89
N VAL A 759 -7.95 -0.89 -25.11
CA VAL A 759 -8.19 0.51 -24.74
C VAL A 759 -9.44 1.06 -25.45
N PHE A 760 -9.59 0.79 -26.76
CA PHE A 760 -10.71 1.32 -27.54
C PHE A 760 -12.10 0.90 -27.02
N PRO A 761 -12.42 -0.40 -26.82
CA PRO A 761 -13.71 -0.81 -26.28
C PRO A 761 -13.89 -0.36 -24.82
N CYS A 762 -12.84 -0.34 -24.01
CA CYS A 762 -12.93 0.11 -22.61
C CYS A 762 -13.23 1.61 -22.51
N VAL A 763 -12.58 2.45 -23.32
CA VAL A 763 -12.86 3.90 -23.39
C VAL A 763 -14.26 4.15 -23.97
N TRP A 764 -14.65 3.41 -25.02
CA TRP A 764 -16.00 3.51 -25.56
C TRP A 764 -17.06 3.17 -24.50
N PHE A 765 -16.83 2.11 -23.70
CA PHE A 765 -17.74 1.74 -22.62
C PHE A 765 -17.74 2.78 -21.48
N LYS A 766 -16.59 3.40 -21.17
CA LYS A 766 -16.50 4.47 -20.16
C LYS A 766 -17.34 5.68 -20.54
N ASN A 767 -17.36 6.04 -21.84
CA ASN A 767 -18.04 7.23 -22.34
C ASN A 767 -19.51 6.99 -22.71
N ASN A 768 -19.83 5.82 -23.30
CA ASN A 768 -21.16 5.52 -23.84
C ASN A 768 -21.95 4.48 -23.04
N GLY A 769 -21.31 3.82 -22.07
CA GLY A 769 -21.96 2.80 -21.24
C GLY A 769 -22.94 3.38 -20.23
N PRO A 770 -23.74 2.53 -19.57
CA PRO A 770 -24.62 2.97 -18.49
C PRO A 770 -23.83 3.67 -17.39
N ILE A 771 -24.18 4.92 -17.08
CA ILE A 771 -23.44 5.79 -16.14
C ILE A 771 -23.14 5.10 -14.81
N ARG A 772 -24.09 4.29 -14.30
CA ARG A 772 -23.95 3.55 -13.03
C ARG A 772 -22.84 2.51 -13.06
N LEU A 773 -22.63 1.83 -14.19
CA LEU A 773 -21.58 0.79 -14.31
C LEU A 773 -20.26 1.41 -14.79
N ALA A 774 -20.33 2.28 -15.78
CA ALA A 774 -19.15 2.93 -16.37
C ALA A 774 -18.35 3.72 -15.32
N ARG A 775 -19.01 4.34 -14.32
CA ARG A 775 -18.34 5.07 -13.23
C ARG A 775 -17.38 4.17 -12.42
N TYR A 776 -17.87 3.03 -11.91
CA TYR A 776 -17.10 2.13 -11.05
C TYR A 776 -16.21 1.14 -11.83
N PHE A 777 -16.34 1.07 -13.15
CA PHE A 777 -15.52 0.22 -13.98
C PHE A 777 -14.10 0.79 -14.09
N GLN A 778 -13.13 0.03 -13.57
CA GLN A 778 -11.70 0.37 -13.63
C GLN A 778 -10.91 -0.78 -14.28
N PRO A 779 -10.74 -0.77 -15.61
CA PRO A 779 -10.24 -1.92 -16.36
C PRO A 779 -8.77 -2.25 -16.05
N SER A 780 -7.92 -1.26 -15.70
CA SER A 780 -6.53 -1.52 -15.30
C SER A 780 -6.45 -2.39 -14.04
N VAL A 781 -7.36 -2.17 -13.08
CA VAL A 781 -7.45 -2.97 -11.85
C VAL A 781 -8.00 -4.37 -12.15
N LEU A 782 -8.94 -4.49 -13.09
CA LEU A 782 -9.47 -5.77 -13.54
C LEU A 782 -8.39 -6.63 -14.20
N ILE A 783 -7.59 -6.07 -15.13
CA ILE A 783 -6.44 -6.79 -15.71
C ILE A 783 -5.43 -7.12 -14.60
N GLY A 784 -5.24 -6.21 -13.64
CA GLY A 784 -4.43 -6.43 -12.43
C GLY A 784 -4.83 -7.66 -11.61
N GLY A 785 -6.11 -8.05 -11.59
CA GLY A 785 -6.59 -9.25 -10.88
C GLY A 785 -6.02 -10.57 -11.41
N PHE A 786 -5.56 -10.60 -12.67
CA PHE A 786 -4.88 -11.78 -13.23
C PHE A 786 -3.50 -12.01 -12.59
N LEU A 787 -2.92 -10.98 -11.97
CA LEU A 787 -1.62 -11.03 -11.30
C LEU A 787 -1.71 -11.66 -9.90
N ASP A 788 -2.91 -12.00 -9.43
CA ASP A 788 -3.16 -12.59 -8.12
C ASP A 788 -2.82 -14.09 -8.05
N PHE A 789 -2.36 -14.70 -9.15
CA PHE A 789 -1.98 -16.12 -9.22
C PHE A 789 -0.47 -16.34 -9.20
N ALA A 790 -0.02 -17.58 -9.03
CA ALA A 790 1.38 -18.02 -9.12
C ALA A 790 2.36 -17.24 -8.18
N PRO A 791 2.35 -17.50 -6.85
CA PRO A 791 1.83 -18.68 -6.15
C PRO A 791 0.52 -18.46 -5.37
N TYR A 792 0.03 -17.22 -5.28
CA TYR A 792 -1.25 -16.92 -4.63
C TYR A 792 -2.43 -17.45 -5.46
N ASN A 793 -3.65 -17.27 -4.95
CA ASN A 793 -4.88 -17.74 -5.59
C ASN A 793 -6.12 -17.05 -5.02
N LEU A 794 -7.32 -17.45 -5.47
CA LEU A 794 -8.59 -16.86 -5.04
C LEU A 794 -8.88 -17.00 -3.54
N SER A 795 -8.26 -17.94 -2.83
CA SER A 795 -8.48 -18.15 -1.39
C SER A 795 -8.09 -16.91 -0.58
N TYR A 796 -7.06 -16.17 -1.02
CA TYR A 796 -6.55 -14.96 -0.37
C TYR A 796 -7.43 -13.72 -0.59
N PHE A 797 -8.36 -13.76 -1.56
CA PHE A 797 -9.18 -12.60 -1.92
C PHE A 797 -10.67 -12.80 -1.61
N THR A 798 -11.17 -14.02 -1.72
CA THR A 798 -12.60 -14.34 -1.57
C THR A 798 -13.12 -14.02 -0.16
N GLY A 799 -12.36 -14.39 0.88
CA GLY A 799 -12.73 -14.07 2.27
C GLY A 799 -12.75 -12.56 2.53
N GLY A 800 -11.73 -11.85 2.05
CA GLY A 800 -11.65 -10.39 2.14
C GLY A 800 -12.76 -9.66 1.37
N LEU A 801 -13.29 -10.23 0.28
CA LEU A 801 -14.44 -9.66 -0.44
C LEU A 801 -15.68 -9.55 0.44
N TYR A 802 -15.98 -10.57 1.26
CA TYR A 802 -17.11 -10.55 2.17
C TYR A 802 -16.96 -9.47 3.24
N ILE A 803 -15.77 -9.37 3.82
CA ILE A 803 -15.45 -8.34 4.81
C ILE A 803 -15.53 -6.95 4.18
N SER A 804 -14.97 -6.76 2.99
CA SER A 804 -15.04 -5.50 2.26
C SER A 804 -16.49 -5.11 1.93
N TYR A 805 -17.34 -6.05 1.52
CA TYR A 805 -18.77 -5.80 1.30
C TYR A 805 -19.49 -5.34 2.59
N ILE A 806 -19.23 -6.00 3.72
CA ILE A 806 -19.86 -5.67 5.00
C ILE A 806 -19.40 -4.28 5.46
N PHE A 807 -18.10 -4.04 5.54
CA PHE A 807 -17.55 -2.83 6.17
C PHE A 807 -17.42 -1.65 5.20
N MET A 808 -16.83 -1.87 4.02
CA MET A 808 -16.53 -0.81 3.06
C MET A 808 -17.72 -0.43 2.16
N TYR A 809 -18.73 -1.28 2.03
CA TYR A 809 -19.96 -0.97 1.29
C TYR A 809 -21.16 -0.77 2.20
N ARG A 810 -21.61 -1.79 2.94
CA ARG A 810 -22.86 -1.72 3.73
C ARG A 810 -22.75 -0.79 4.93
N ILE A 811 -21.77 -1.00 5.82
CA ILE A 811 -21.58 -0.17 7.02
C ILE A 811 -21.20 1.26 6.63
N LYS A 812 -20.28 1.45 5.68
CA LYS A 812 -19.93 2.78 5.19
C LYS A 812 -21.13 3.57 4.66
N ARG A 813 -22.04 2.91 3.93
CA ARG A 813 -23.22 3.58 3.37
C ARG A 813 -24.31 3.85 4.42
N ASP A 814 -24.62 2.87 5.27
CA ASP A 814 -25.78 2.91 6.16
C ASP A 814 -25.44 3.45 7.57
N TYR A 815 -24.16 3.37 7.99
CA TYR A 815 -23.66 3.75 9.32
C TYR A 815 -22.31 4.50 9.22
N LEU A 816 -22.26 5.55 8.40
CA LEU A 816 -21.04 6.29 8.06
C LEU A 816 -20.25 6.75 9.30
N LEU A 817 -20.92 7.27 10.33
CA LEU A 817 -20.26 7.75 11.55
C LEU A 817 -19.54 6.64 12.34
N TRP A 818 -20.11 5.43 12.35
CA TRP A 818 -19.44 4.28 12.97
C TRP A 818 -18.22 3.87 12.15
N TRP A 819 -18.37 3.88 10.82
CA TRP A 819 -17.30 3.55 9.89
C TRP A 819 -16.11 4.52 10.04
N GLU A 820 -16.36 5.82 10.02
CA GLU A 820 -15.34 6.87 10.21
C GLU A 820 -14.65 6.74 11.58
N LYS A 821 -15.39 6.36 12.62
CA LYS A 821 -14.82 6.25 13.96
C LYS A 821 -14.00 4.98 14.18
N TYR A 822 -14.41 3.83 13.65
CA TYR A 822 -13.88 2.52 14.07
C TYR A 822 -13.28 1.66 12.94
N ASN A 823 -13.64 1.83 11.67
CA ASN A 823 -13.24 0.89 10.60
C ASN A 823 -11.71 0.76 10.46
N TYR A 824 -11.01 1.89 10.40
CA TYR A 824 -9.56 1.91 10.28
C TYR A 824 -8.83 1.43 11.54
N ILE A 825 -9.48 1.57 12.71
CA ILE A 825 -8.97 1.04 13.98
C ILE A 825 -9.18 -0.47 14.03
N LEU A 826 -10.29 -0.98 13.50
CA LEU A 826 -10.61 -2.41 13.45
C LEU A 826 -9.53 -3.19 12.70
N THR A 827 -9.18 -2.78 11.47
CA THR A 827 -8.08 -3.43 10.71
C THR A 827 -6.76 -3.34 11.46
N SER A 828 -6.42 -2.16 11.99
CA SER A 828 -5.18 -1.94 12.73
C SER A 828 -5.08 -2.83 13.99
N ALA A 829 -6.18 -2.96 14.74
CA ALA A 829 -6.25 -3.78 15.95
C ALA A 829 -6.16 -5.28 15.64
N LEU A 830 -6.85 -5.75 14.60
CA LEU A 830 -6.81 -7.15 14.18
C LEU A 830 -5.40 -7.54 13.73
N SER A 831 -4.78 -6.74 12.86
CA SER A 831 -3.42 -6.97 12.35
C SER A 831 -2.37 -6.89 13.46
N ALA A 832 -2.52 -5.94 14.39
CA ALA A 832 -1.65 -5.83 15.56
C ALA A 832 -1.72 -7.05 16.48
N GLY A 833 -2.93 -7.50 16.84
CA GLY A 833 -3.11 -8.67 17.70
C GLY A 833 -2.50 -9.93 17.10
N VAL A 834 -2.67 -10.12 15.78
CA VAL A 834 -2.07 -11.23 15.04
C VAL A 834 -0.54 -11.14 15.01
N ALA A 835 0.04 -9.95 14.79
CA ALA A 835 1.50 -9.78 14.77
C ALA A 835 2.13 -10.15 16.12
N PHE A 836 1.61 -9.63 17.24
CA PHE A 836 2.11 -9.97 18.58
C PHE A 836 1.87 -11.44 18.93
N SER A 837 0.71 -11.99 18.56
CA SER A 837 0.37 -13.40 18.79
C SER A 837 1.30 -14.32 18.02
N SER A 838 1.54 -14.07 16.73
CA SER A 838 2.45 -14.86 15.89
C SER A 838 3.89 -14.82 16.40
N LEU A 839 4.38 -13.65 16.85
CA LEU A 839 5.70 -13.54 17.48
C LEU A 839 5.80 -14.40 18.75
N LEU A 840 4.78 -14.34 19.62
CA LEU A 840 4.75 -15.12 20.85
C LEU A 840 4.66 -16.62 20.57
N ILE A 841 3.76 -17.04 19.68
CA ILE A 841 3.60 -18.45 19.25
C ILE A 841 4.93 -18.98 18.70
N PHE A 842 5.63 -18.17 17.91
CA PHE A 842 6.93 -18.53 17.36
C PHE A 842 7.95 -18.83 18.47
N PHE A 843 8.20 -17.87 19.37
CA PHE A 843 9.23 -18.02 20.41
C PHE A 843 8.85 -19.01 21.52
N THR A 844 7.56 -19.19 21.81
CA THR A 844 7.13 -20.07 22.91
C THR A 844 6.95 -21.51 22.48
N VAL A 845 6.38 -21.77 21.30
CA VAL A 845 5.95 -23.13 20.94
C VAL A 845 6.54 -23.66 19.62
N GLN A 846 6.67 -22.81 18.59
CA GLN A 846 7.20 -23.28 17.30
C GLN A 846 8.73 -23.43 17.29
N TYR A 847 9.46 -22.64 18.09
CA TYR A 847 10.92 -22.69 18.13
C TYR A 847 11.47 -24.04 18.61
N ASN A 848 10.85 -24.64 19.63
CA ASN A 848 11.27 -25.91 20.22
C ASN A 848 10.54 -27.15 19.65
N SER A 849 9.86 -27.02 18.50
CA SER A 849 9.24 -28.15 17.76
C SER A 849 8.17 -28.95 18.53
N HIS A 850 7.41 -28.30 19.42
CA HIS A 850 6.24 -28.94 20.04
C HIS A 850 5.05 -28.85 19.09
N GLU A 851 5.03 -29.64 18.01
CA GLU A 851 3.88 -29.66 17.10
C GLU A 851 2.76 -30.58 17.63
N ILE A 852 1.55 -30.03 17.79
CA ILE A 852 0.38 -30.82 18.19
C ILE A 852 -0.13 -31.58 16.97
N SER A 853 0.04 -32.91 16.98
CA SER A 853 -0.51 -33.79 15.94
C SER A 853 -1.93 -34.22 16.30
N TRP A 854 -2.92 -33.61 15.64
CA TRP A 854 -4.32 -34.06 15.67
C TRP A 854 -5.03 -33.71 14.35
N TRP A 855 -6.29 -34.11 14.20
CA TRP A 855 -7.06 -33.96 12.96
C TRP A 855 -7.05 -32.53 12.40
N GLY A 856 -7.35 -31.51 13.22
CA GLY A 856 -7.40 -30.11 12.77
C GLY A 856 -6.05 -29.53 12.33
N ASN A 857 -4.93 -30.18 12.67
CA ASN A 857 -3.59 -29.78 12.24
C ASN A 857 -3.05 -30.61 11.07
N THR A 858 -3.69 -31.73 10.74
CA THR A 858 -3.20 -32.67 9.71
C THR A 858 -4.11 -32.74 8.49
N ILE A 859 -5.39 -32.38 8.61
CA ILE A 859 -6.35 -32.54 7.52
C ILE A 859 -6.06 -31.66 6.30
N SER A 860 -5.62 -30.42 6.50
CA SER A 860 -5.27 -29.51 5.40
C SER A 860 -4.06 -29.97 4.59
N GLU A 861 -3.24 -30.86 5.16
CA GLU A 861 -2.02 -31.41 4.58
C GLU A 861 -2.22 -32.87 4.06
N GLN A 862 -3.45 -33.26 3.72
CA GLN A 862 -3.72 -34.57 3.14
C GLN A 862 -3.59 -34.57 1.61
N GLY A 863 -3.25 -35.74 1.06
CA GLY A 863 -3.20 -36.00 -0.38
C GLY A 863 -2.28 -35.05 -1.15
N ILE A 864 -2.82 -34.45 -2.22
CA ILE A 864 -2.07 -33.56 -3.12
C ILE A 864 -1.73 -32.23 -2.43
N GLU A 865 -2.64 -31.65 -1.64
CA GLU A 865 -2.42 -30.36 -0.96
C GLU A 865 -1.25 -30.41 0.04
N GLY A 866 -1.08 -31.53 0.74
CA GLY A 866 0.08 -31.76 1.62
C GLY A 866 1.35 -32.22 0.92
N GLY A 867 1.36 -32.30 -0.42
CA GLY A 867 2.52 -32.75 -1.19
C GLY A 867 2.85 -34.23 -1.08
N LYS A 868 1.95 -35.07 -0.54
CA LYS A 868 2.12 -36.53 -0.49
C LYS A 868 1.89 -37.18 -1.86
N LEU A 869 1.03 -36.57 -2.67
CA LEU A 869 0.76 -36.94 -4.06
C LEU A 869 1.21 -35.82 -5.00
N PRO A 870 1.64 -36.14 -6.24
CA PRO A 870 2.07 -35.14 -7.18
C PRO A 870 0.89 -34.29 -7.65
N ALA A 871 1.05 -32.98 -7.63
CA ALA A 871 0.03 -32.01 -8.07
C ALA A 871 0.00 -31.84 -9.60
N VAL A 872 0.02 -32.93 -10.37
CA VAL A 872 0.04 -32.92 -11.84
C VAL A 872 -1.07 -33.81 -12.40
N TRP A 873 -1.69 -33.38 -13.50
CA TRP A 873 -2.75 -34.16 -14.15
C TRP A 873 -2.18 -35.26 -15.04
N LYS A 874 -1.14 -34.95 -15.82
CA LYS A 874 -0.47 -35.92 -16.69
C LYS A 874 0.92 -36.22 -16.17
N ASP A 875 1.29 -37.50 -16.15
CA ASP A 875 2.64 -37.92 -15.85
C ASP A 875 3.57 -37.64 -17.04
N ALA A 876 4.71 -36.99 -16.76
CA ALA A 876 5.75 -36.72 -17.74
C ALA A 876 6.35 -38.01 -18.31
N SER A 877 6.40 -39.09 -17.53
CA SER A 877 6.93 -40.39 -17.97
C SER A 877 6.08 -41.01 -19.10
N ALA A 878 4.78 -40.73 -19.09
CA ALA A 878 3.81 -41.21 -20.07
C ALA A 878 3.73 -40.30 -21.31
N ALA A 879 4.53 -39.23 -21.39
CA ALA A 879 4.57 -38.36 -22.55
C ALA A 879 5.11 -39.11 -23.78
N PRO A 880 4.61 -38.82 -25.00
CA PRO A 880 5.14 -39.44 -26.22
C PRO A 880 6.65 -39.19 -26.29
N GLY A 881 7.47 -40.22 -26.44
CA GLY A 881 8.94 -40.10 -26.45
C GLY A 881 9.63 -40.04 -25.08
N GLY A 882 8.91 -40.25 -23.98
CA GLY A 882 9.48 -40.37 -22.62
C GLY A 882 9.91 -39.05 -21.97
N TYR A 883 9.56 -37.91 -22.58
CA TYR A 883 9.77 -36.57 -22.03
C TYR A 883 8.76 -35.57 -22.60
N VAL A 884 8.51 -34.50 -21.84
CA VAL A 884 7.54 -33.45 -22.11
C VAL A 884 8.19 -32.31 -22.90
N GLY A 885 7.43 -31.73 -23.84
CA GLY A 885 7.80 -30.48 -24.49
C GLY A 885 8.32 -30.61 -25.92
N LEU A 886 9.08 -29.60 -26.37
CA LEU A 886 9.71 -29.56 -27.68
C LEU A 886 10.66 -30.75 -27.87
N ARG A 887 10.82 -31.21 -29.11
CA ARG A 887 11.74 -32.31 -29.44
C ARG A 887 13.17 -31.81 -29.56
N LYS A 888 14.12 -32.66 -29.17
CA LYS A 888 15.55 -32.41 -29.42
C LYS A 888 15.78 -32.08 -30.91
N GLY A 889 16.59 -31.07 -31.18
CA GLY A 889 16.81 -30.50 -32.52
C GLY A 889 15.81 -29.42 -32.95
N HIS A 890 14.74 -29.19 -32.18
CA HIS A 890 13.77 -28.11 -32.40
C HIS A 890 13.76 -27.10 -31.23
N PHE A 891 14.81 -27.10 -30.40
CA PHE A 891 14.93 -26.12 -29.32
C PHE A 891 15.35 -24.76 -29.90
N PRO A 892 14.76 -23.65 -29.42
CA PRO A 892 14.94 -22.33 -29.99
C PRO A 892 16.30 -21.69 -29.71
#